data_AF-A0A8H4TYQ9-F1
#
_entry.id   AF-A0A8H4TYQ9-F1
#
_cell.length_a   1.000
_cell.length_b   1.000
_cell.length_c   1.000
_cell.angle_alpha   90.00
_cell.angle_beta   90.00
_cell.angle_gamma   90.00
#
_symmetry.space_group_name_H-M   'P 1'
#
loop_
_entity.id
_entity.type
_entity.pdbx_description
1 polymer ?
#
loop_
_entity_poly.entity_id
_entity_poly.type
_entity_poly.pdbx_seq_one_letter_code
_entity_poly.pdbx_strand_id
1 'polypeptide(L)'
;MRYSTLSLPVFALAASAAGSKKPLVNELKLQKDINTKDLIAGAQKLQDIADANGKTRVFGGAGHNATVDYLYKTLKSLNYYNVVKQPFTEIYSAGTAELTVAGDEVEATIMTYTPAGEASGTLVKAANLGCEASDFPADSDGKVVLVQRGECPFSQKSSNGKTAGAAAVIVYNNVPGELSGTLGEPFGEFAPIVGISQEDGQAILTKLEAGDVEVDLKVEATTENRVTYNVIAETKEGDHNNVLVLGGHSDSVAAGPGINDDGSGIIGILNVAKALTKYRVKNAVRFGFWSAEEFGLLGSYHYIKSINSSETEIAKIRAYLNFDMIASPNYVYGIYDGDGSAFNLTGPAGSDTIEKDFERFFKTKRLASVPSEFSGRSDYAAFIENGIPSGGLFTGAEELKTEEEAKKFGGEAGVAYDINYHKAGDDINNLNKEAFLVNTQAIAYSVAKYAKSWKGLPKVNQNARRWDADRAQIFKRSSGHTHAHGGPCGSVEQLSQVAQPRHINRIARPIGNPLLTFPFPVPVTKVASKALHDFFNVISGVIYPVQLGFSLHEDKCKWLEIMFSGEAAYECSLTLIQASNETFLGAGYGCPNAISCLSQTLAQVKKRLEGEDALSDHTLTVVMALINQEQLAQQHSAAEVHMMGLKKIVDLRGGLDQIQEVTVAVKICRTDILFSMQQDGRPIFYRDRMGDIRDALASRGFDLNHDSDAYSVRHNRLDPGLEDVFLDTMGMCRLLNKYMDKPPLNLLEFQEILVSICYRLLRFRTLDESRRKSDIHSAHHFGLTIFMLSIYWSNNHHLMTKPGLVASCVRDILGGELGNEEDELTLWFLVMGGFSVSGEDQGWIVSRLRGTASVLGVTTWDEARSYLTKYPWMNGIHDKPGQILWDQVRLVDL
;
A
#
# COMPACT_ATOMS: atom_id res chain seq x y z
N MET A 1 -69.45 15.74 32.45
CA MET A 1 -70.10 14.42 32.29
C MET A 1 -70.00 14.00 30.84
N ARG A 2 -69.84 12.69 30.63
CA ARG A 2 -69.43 12.01 29.40
C ARG A 2 -70.36 12.31 28.21
N TYR A 3 -69.78 12.54 27.04
CA TYR A 3 -70.50 12.41 25.77
C TYR A 3 -70.19 11.04 25.17
N SER A 4 -71.25 10.27 24.97
CA SER A 4 -71.25 8.98 24.27
C SER A 4 -72.23 9.10 23.11
N THR A 5 -71.74 8.95 21.89
CA THR A 5 -72.59 8.71 20.72
C THR A 5 -71.96 7.59 19.89
N LEU A 6 -72.72 6.49 19.80
CA LEU A 6 -72.44 5.30 18.99
C LEU A 6 -72.46 5.63 17.49
N SER A 7 -71.59 4.98 16.73
CA SER A 7 -71.72 4.78 15.29
C SER A 7 -71.36 3.34 14.93
N LEU A 8 -72.28 2.66 14.25
CA LEU A 8 -72.18 1.29 13.74
C LEU A 8 -71.02 1.11 12.74
N PRO A 9 -70.37 -0.07 12.67
CA PRO A 9 -69.33 -0.33 11.68
C PRO A 9 -69.96 -0.73 10.34
N VAL A 10 -69.60 0.02 9.30
CA VAL A 10 -69.78 -0.40 7.90
C VAL A 10 -68.62 -1.35 7.57
N PHE A 11 -68.95 -2.58 7.18
CA PHE A 11 -68.01 -3.56 6.65
C PHE A 11 -67.37 -3.03 5.35
N ALA A 12 -66.11 -2.62 5.42
CA ALA A 12 -65.26 -2.53 4.24
C ALA A 12 -64.61 -3.90 4.02
N LEU A 13 -64.97 -4.58 2.93
CA LEU A 13 -64.22 -5.72 2.41
C LEU A 13 -62.79 -5.26 2.10
N ALA A 14 -61.85 -5.59 2.99
CA ALA A 14 -60.44 -5.62 2.63
C ALA A 14 -60.24 -6.79 1.68
N ALA A 15 -60.13 -6.50 0.39
CA ALA A 15 -59.52 -7.42 -0.56
C ALA A 15 -58.09 -7.68 -0.08
N SER A 16 -57.88 -8.83 0.57
CA SER A 16 -56.54 -9.34 0.86
C SER A 16 -55.86 -9.62 -0.47
N ALA A 17 -55.04 -8.68 -0.95
CA ALA A 17 -54.02 -8.99 -1.93
C ALA A 17 -53.03 -9.94 -1.26
N ALA A 18 -53.29 -11.25 -1.36
CA ALA A 18 -52.33 -12.30 -1.11
C ALA A 18 -51.23 -12.20 -2.19
N GLY A 19 -50.39 -11.17 -2.08
CA GLY A 19 -49.20 -11.00 -2.89
C GLY A 19 -48.22 -12.11 -2.51
N SER A 20 -48.08 -13.11 -3.38
CA SER A 20 -47.02 -14.12 -3.30
C SER A 20 -45.68 -13.43 -3.04
N LYS A 21 -45.13 -13.57 -1.84
CA LYS A 21 -43.79 -13.06 -1.50
C LYS A 21 -42.79 -13.81 -2.39
N LYS A 22 -41.99 -13.08 -3.19
CA LYS A 22 -40.91 -13.65 -4.03
C LYS A 22 -40.11 -14.69 -3.22
N PRO A 23 -39.75 -15.84 -3.81
CA PRO A 23 -38.98 -16.86 -3.12
C PRO A 23 -37.59 -16.34 -2.76
N LEU A 24 -37.00 -16.87 -1.69
CA LEU A 24 -35.59 -16.62 -1.40
C LEU A 24 -34.72 -17.15 -2.55
N VAL A 25 -33.67 -16.41 -2.91
CA VAL A 25 -32.76 -16.79 -3.99
C VAL A 25 -32.18 -18.19 -3.77
N ASN A 26 -32.06 -18.95 -4.88
CA ASN A 26 -31.54 -20.31 -4.88
C ASN A 26 -30.53 -20.47 -6.02
N GLU A 27 -29.43 -21.14 -5.72
CA GLU A 27 -28.27 -21.30 -6.59
C GLU A 27 -28.64 -21.95 -7.93
N LEU A 28 -29.42 -23.02 -7.92
CA LEU A 28 -29.82 -23.72 -9.14
C LEU A 28 -30.90 -22.97 -9.93
N LYS A 29 -31.83 -22.30 -9.23
CA LYS A 29 -32.90 -21.56 -9.91
C LYS A 29 -32.36 -20.30 -10.59
N LEU A 30 -31.50 -19.53 -9.93
CA LEU A 30 -30.91 -18.32 -10.51
C LEU A 30 -30.03 -18.66 -11.72
N GLN A 31 -29.25 -19.74 -11.66
CA GLN A 31 -28.51 -20.25 -12.83
C GLN A 31 -29.41 -20.56 -14.02
N LYS A 32 -30.57 -21.20 -13.79
CA LYS A 32 -31.53 -21.56 -14.85
C LYS A 32 -32.21 -20.35 -15.50
N ASP A 33 -32.19 -19.20 -14.83
CA ASP A 33 -32.71 -17.96 -15.39
C ASP A 33 -31.73 -17.30 -16.39
N ILE A 34 -30.49 -17.76 -16.45
CA ILE A 34 -29.47 -17.28 -17.39
C ILE A 34 -29.54 -18.07 -18.70
N ASN A 35 -29.60 -17.38 -19.83
CA ASN A 35 -29.66 -17.99 -21.15
C ASN A 35 -28.83 -17.20 -22.19
N THR A 36 -28.29 -17.92 -23.19
CA THR A 36 -27.42 -17.35 -24.22
C THR A 36 -28.11 -16.26 -25.05
N LYS A 37 -29.42 -16.36 -25.27
CA LYS A 37 -30.15 -15.38 -26.09
C LYS A 37 -30.07 -13.98 -25.47
N ASP A 38 -30.29 -13.85 -24.17
CA ASP A 38 -30.24 -12.57 -23.48
C ASP A 38 -28.81 -12.02 -23.35
N LEU A 39 -27.81 -12.91 -23.25
CA LEU A 39 -26.39 -12.54 -23.27
C LEU A 39 -25.99 -11.95 -24.62
N ILE A 40 -26.30 -12.64 -25.72
CA ILE A 40 -25.99 -12.15 -27.07
C ILE A 40 -26.77 -10.90 -27.41
N ALA A 41 -28.03 -10.79 -26.99
CA ALA A 41 -28.80 -9.55 -27.17
C ALA A 41 -28.19 -8.37 -26.39
N GLY A 42 -27.65 -8.62 -25.19
CA GLY A 42 -26.93 -7.63 -24.41
C GLY A 42 -25.62 -7.19 -25.06
N ALA A 43 -24.81 -8.14 -25.53
CA ALA A 43 -23.56 -7.88 -26.24
C ALA A 43 -23.81 -7.12 -27.55
N GLN A 44 -24.82 -7.53 -28.33
CA GLN A 44 -25.24 -6.80 -29.53
C GLN A 44 -25.65 -5.37 -29.20
N LYS A 45 -26.29 -5.13 -28.05
CA LYS A 45 -26.63 -3.76 -27.65
C LYS A 45 -25.40 -2.90 -27.42
N LEU A 46 -24.31 -3.45 -26.89
CA LEU A 46 -23.04 -2.75 -26.73
C LEU A 46 -22.35 -2.52 -28.09
N GLN A 47 -22.44 -3.49 -29.00
CA GLN A 47 -21.96 -3.35 -30.39
C GLN A 47 -22.68 -2.20 -31.09
N ASP A 48 -24.02 -2.17 -31.02
CA ASP A 48 -24.82 -1.10 -31.63
C ASP A 48 -24.44 0.28 -31.05
N ILE A 49 -24.13 0.34 -29.76
CA ILE A 49 -23.67 1.58 -29.11
C ILE A 49 -22.28 1.97 -29.64
N ALA A 50 -21.34 1.03 -29.73
CA ALA A 50 -20.01 1.29 -30.26
C ALA A 50 -20.09 1.75 -31.73
N ASP A 51 -20.81 1.03 -32.60
CA ASP A 51 -20.96 1.34 -34.02
C ASP A 51 -21.54 2.74 -34.26
N ALA A 52 -22.51 3.14 -33.43
CA ALA A 52 -23.11 4.48 -33.50
C ALA A 52 -22.17 5.59 -33.00
N ASN A 53 -21.05 5.26 -32.35
CA ASN A 53 -20.18 6.20 -31.66
C ASN A 53 -18.68 5.94 -31.95
N GLY A 54 -18.32 5.74 -33.22
CA GLY A 54 -16.92 5.62 -33.63
C GLY A 54 -16.30 4.25 -33.40
N LYS A 55 -17.12 3.19 -33.26
CA LYS A 55 -16.71 1.80 -33.03
C LYS A 55 -15.90 1.57 -31.76
N THR A 56 -16.14 2.38 -30.74
CA THR A 56 -15.46 2.27 -29.44
C THR A 56 -16.40 2.69 -28.30
N ARG A 57 -16.09 2.23 -27.09
CA ARG A 57 -16.66 2.70 -25.84
C ARG A 57 -15.59 3.27 -24.91
N VAL A 58 -14.58 3.93 -25.47
CA VAL A 58 -13.53 4.60 -24.68
C VAL A 58 -14.08 5.62 -23.68
N PHE A 59 -13.52 5.62 -22.46
CA PHE A 59 -14.09 6.37 -21.34
C PHE A 59 -14.28 7.86 -21.65
N GLY A 60 -15.34 8.43 -21.06
CA GLY A 60 -15.77 9.80 -21.29
C GLY A 60 -16.26 10.12 -22.72
N GLY A 61 -16.05 9.23 -23.70
CA GLY A 61 -16.54 9.36 -25.07
C GLY A 61 -18.04 9.09 -25.21
N ALA A 62 -18.59 9.37 -26.40
CA ALA A 62 -20.03 9.25 -26.66
C ALA A 62 -20.53 7.79 -26.51
N GLY A 63 -19.76 6.81 -27.01
CA GLY A 63 -20.09 5.38 -26.90
C GLY A 63 -20.07 4.88 -25.44
N HIS A 64 -19.09 5.32 -24.66
CA HIS A 64 -19.05 5.03 -23.23
C HIS A 64 -20.23 5.65 -22.49
N ASN A 65 -20.51 6.93 -22.71
CA ASN A 65 -21.61 7.64 -22.06
C ASN A 65 -22.97 7.01 -22.39
N ALA A 66 -23.17 6.56 -23.63
CA ALA A 66 -24.36 5.81 -24.03
C ALA A 66 -24.45 4.44 -23.34
N THR A 67 -23.32 3.77 -23.09
CA THR A 67 -23.25 2.49 -22.37
C THR A 67 -23.58 2.65 -20.89
N VAL A 68 -22.97 3.63 -20.23
CA VAL A 68 -23.30 4.03 -18.86
C VAL A 68 -24.80 4.35 -18.73
N ASP A 69 -25.35 5.10 -19.69
CA ASP A 69 -26.77 5.44 -19.71
C ASP A 69 -27.67 4.21 -19.91
N TYR A 70 -27.28 3.29 -20.78
CA TYR A 70 -27.98 2.03 -20.99
C TYR A 70 -28.03 1.21 -19.70
N LEU A 71 -26.88 1.03 -19.03
CA LEU A 71 -26.77 0.32 -17.76
C LEU A 71 -27.64 0.98 -16.68
N TYR A 72 -27.47 2.30 -16.47
CA TYR A 72 -28.20 3.08 -15.48
C TYR A 72 -29.72 2.99 -15.69
N LYS A 73 -30.20 3.26 -16.92
CA LYS A 73 -31.63 3.25 -17.24
C LYS A 73 -32.22 1.85 -17.08
N THR A 74 -31.51 0.82 -17.54
CA THR A 74 -31.94 -0.57 -17.40
C THR A 74 -32.09 -0.95 -15.94
N LEU A 75 -31.05 -0.77 -15.12
CA LEU A 75 -31.09 -1.14 -13.70
C LEU A 75 -32.14 -0.34 -12.91
N LYS A 76 -32.28 0.95 -13.21
CA LYS A 76 -33.29 1.81 -12.57
C LYS A 76 -34.72 1.36 -12.90
N SER A 77 -34.98 0.94 -14.13
CA SER A 77 -36.31 0.45 -14.55
C SER A 77 -36.75 -0.83 -13.86
N LEU A 78 -35.81 -1.64 -13.34
CA LEU A 78 -36.14 -2.88 -12.63
C LEU A 78 -36.82 -2.62 -11.28
N ASN A 79 -36.72 -1.39 -10.75
CA ASN A 79 -37.26 -0.96 -9.45
C ASN A 79 -36.87 -1.87 -8.25
N TYR A 80 -35.84 -2.69 -8.41
CA TYR A 80 -35.33 -3.60 -7.39
C TYR A 80 -34.06 -3.06 -6.71
N TYR A 81 -33.45 -2.04 -7.32
CA TYR A 81 -32.15 -1.49 -6.93
C TYR A 81 -32.22 -0.01 -6.55
N ASN A 82 -31.36 0.40 -5.63
CA ASN A 82 -30.91 1.77 -5.48
C ASN A 82 -29.75 1.97 -6.46
N VAL A 83 -29.96 2.80 -7.48
CA VAL A 83 -29.01 2.99 -8.60
C VAL A 83 -28.41 4.38 -8.56
N VAL A 84 -27.08 4.45 -8.50
CA VAL A 84 -26.28 5.67 -8.48
C VAL A 84 -25.42 5.72 -9.74
N LYS A 85 -25.37 6.91 -10.36
CA LYS A 85 -24.41 7.26 -11.40
C LYS A 85 -23.37 8.18 -10.72
N GLN A 86 -22.20 7.65 -10.40
CA GLN A 86 -21.17 8.35 -9.61
C GLN A 86 -20.21 9.08 -10.58
N PRO A 87 -20.25 10.43 -10.65
CA PRO A 87 -19.37 11.19 -11.53
C PRO A 87 -17.95 11.29 -10.96
N PHE A 88 -16.96 11.31 -11.84
CA PHE A 88 -15.59 11.73 -11.55
C PHE A 88 -14.93 12.26 -12.82
N THR A 89 -13.78 12.94 -12.68
CA THR A 89 -13.05 13.57 -13.80
C THR A 89 -11.64 13.03 -13.84
N GLU A 90 -11.23 12.54 -14.99
CA GLU A 90 -9.90 12.00 -15.22
C GLU A 90 -9.33 12.51 -16.54
N ILE A 91 -8.01 12.43 -16.67
CA ILE A 91 -7.31 12.86 -17.87
C ILE A 91 -7.38 11.76 -18.92
N TYR A 92 -7.98 12.08 -20.06
CA TYR A 92 -7.94 11.26 -21.25
C TYR A 92 -6.72 11.62 -22.10
N SER A 93 -6.04 10.61 -22.61
CA SER A 93 -4.97 10.73 -23.59
C SER A 93 -5.21 9.78 -24.75
N ALA A 94 -5.12 10.27 -25.99
CA ALA A 94 -5.12 9.43 -27.19
C ALA A 94 -4.43 10.14 -28.34
N GLY A 95 -4.10 9.41 -29.41
CA GLY A 95 -3.46 9.97 -30.58
C GLY A 95 -3.04 8.93 -31.62
N THR A 96 -2.35 9.39 -32.64
CA THR A 96 -1.74 8.60 -33.73
C THR A 96 -0.36 9.12 -34.07
N ALA A 97 0.43 8.24 -34.65
CA ALA A 97 1.68 8.60 -35.29
C ALA A 97 1.67 8.12 -36.75
N GLU A 98 2.12 8.99 -37.66
CA GLU A 98 2.52 8.63 -39.01
C GLU A 98 4.03 8.83 -39.08
N LEU A 99 4.78 7.77 -39.41
CA LEU A 99 6.23 7.78 -39.46
C LEU A 99 6.71 7.26 -40.83
N THR A 100 7.51 8.07 -41.52
CA THR A 100 8.22 7.68 -42.74
C THR A 100 9.70 7.85 -42.54
N VAL A 101 10.51 6.83 -42.85
CA VAL A 101 11.98 6.85 -42.71
C VAL A 101 12.65 6.45 -44.01
N ALA A 102 13.46 7.34 -44.57
CA ALA A 102 14.07 7.20 -45.91
C ALA A 102 13.05 6.88 -47.03
N GLY A 103 11.82 7.39 -46.91
CA GLY A 103 10.73 7.16 -47.86
C GLY A 103 9.91 5.89 -47.63
N ASP A 104 10.27 5.05 -46.64
CA ASP A 104 9.50 3.86 -46.26
C ASP A 104 8.58 4.18 -45.06
N GLU A 105 7.31 3.78 -45.13
CA GLU A 105 6.40 3.83 -43.97
C GLU A 105 6.86 2.84 -42.89
N VAL A 106 6.92 3.31 -41.64
CA VAL A 106 7.31 2.50 -40.47
C VAL A 106 6.16 2.54 -39.47
N GLU A 107 5.77 1.38 -38.96
CA GLU A 107 4.74 1.29 -37.93
C GLU A 107 5.24 1.94 -36.64
N ALA A 108 4.49 2.93 -36.15
CA ALA A 108 4.85 3.71 -34.98
C ALA A 108 3.66 3.83 -34.03
N THR A 109 3.92 3.56 -32.75
CA THR A 109 2.92 3.67 -31.69
C THR A 109 3.20 4.89 -30.83
N ILE A 110 2.19 5.70 -30.53
CA ILE A 110 2.38 6.84 -29.63
C ILE A 110 2.63 6.38 -28.19
N MET A 111 3.45 7.14 -27.46
CA MET A 111 3.52 7.00 -26.01
C MET A 111 2.33 7.74 -25.37
N THR A 112 1.68 7.15 -24.36
CA THR A 112 0.60 7.82 -23.61
C THR A 112 1.11 9.14 -23.03
N TYR A 113 0.32 10.21 -23.16
CA TYR A 113 0.66 11.61 -22.83
C TYR A 113 1.71 12.28 -23.71
N THR A 114 2.10 11.68 -24.84
CA THR A 114 2.95 12.36 -25.81
C THR A 114 2.27 13.63 -26.35
N PRO A 115 2.97 14.76 -26.46
CA PRO A 115 2.40 15.96 -27.06
C PRO A 115 2.28 15.79 -28.58
N ALA A 116 1.29 16.46 -29.17
CA ALA A 116 1.18 16.55 -30.62
C ALA A 116 2.37 17.35 -31.20
N GLY A 117 2.80 17.00 -32.41
CA GLY A 117 3.84 17.73 -33.11
C GLY A 117 4.21 17.09 -34.44
N GLU A 118 4.86 17.88 -35.27
CA GLU A 118 5.39 17.46 -36.57
C GLU A 118 6.90 17.72 -36.59
N ALA A 119 7.65 16.76 -37.12
CA ALA A 119 9.09 16.87 -37.24
C ALA A 119 9.54 16.21 -38.55
N SER A 120 10.25 16.99 -39.37
CA SER A 120 10.79 16.54 -40.66
C SER A 120 12.26 16.93 -40.74
N GLY A 121 13.11 16.03 -41.22
CA GLY A 121 14.53 16.31 -41.49
C GLY A 121 15.44 15.12 -41.23
N THR A 122 16.74 15.39 -41.11
CA THR A 122 17.74 14.35 -40.90
C THR A 122 17.65 13.73 -39.49
N LEU A 123 17.61 12.41 -39.43
CA LEU A 123 17.58 11.61 -38.22
C LEU A 123 18.95 11.57 -37.54
N VAL A 124 18.99 11.78 -36.22
CA VAL A 124 20.20 11.68 -35.40
C VAL A 124 20.07 10.53 -34.41
N LYS A 125 21.16 9.79 -34.19
CA LYS A 125 21.20 8.73 -33.17
C LYS A 125 21.70 9.29 -31.85
N ALA A 126 21.02 8.99 -30.74
CA ALA A 126 21.56 9.26 -29.41
C ALA A 126 22.81 8.41 -29.12
N ALA A 127 23.75 8.96 -28.35
CA ALA A 127 25.03 8.32 -28.05
C ALA A 127 24.88 7.05 -27.18
N ASN A 128 23.85 7.00 -26.32
CA ASN A 128 23.54 5.86 -25.45
C ASN A 128 22.01 5.61 -25.42
N LEU A 129 21.46 5.43 -24.21
CA LEU A 129 20.04 5.16 -23.98
C LEU A 129 19.19 6.44 -23.86
N GLY A 130 19.75 7.64 -24.00
CA GLY A 130 18.98 8.88 -23.85
C GLY A 130 18.55 9.17 -22.41
N CYS A 131 19.23 8.56 -21.43
CA CYS A 131 18.91 8.69 -20.02
C CYS A 131 19.51 9.96 -19.42
N GLU A 132 20.65 10.39 -19.95
CA GLU A 132 21.30 11.64 -19.58
C GLU A 132 21.10 12.70 -20.67
N ALA A 133 21.08 13.97 -20.29
CA ALA A 133 21.01 15.07 -21.27
C ALA A 133 22.20 15.04 -22.24
N SER A 134 23.37 14.57 -21.79
CA SER A 134 24.58 14.40 -22.61
C SER A 134 24.49 13.29 -23.64
N ASP A 135 23.49 12.41 -23.56
CA ASP A 135 23.28 11.35 -24.56
C ASP A 135 22.73 11.91 -25.87
N PHE A 136 22.14 13.12 -25.83
CA PHE A 136 21.63 13.82 -27.00
C PHE A 136 22.76 14.67 -27.61
N PRO A 137 23.18 14.37 -28.86
CA PRO A 137 24.22 15.12 -29.53
C PRO A 137 23.91 16.61 -29.66
N ALA A 138 24.93 17.46 -29.75
CA ALA A 138 24.77 18.90 -29.89
C ALA A 138 24.01 19.33 -31.17
N ASP A 139 23.95 18.45 -32.18
CA ASP A 139 23.22 18.67 -33.43
C ASP A 139 21.77 18.16 -33.38
N SER A 140 21.24 17.83 -32.19
CA SER A 140 19.84 17.40 -32.00
C SER A 140 18.82 18.53 -32.20
N ASP A 141 19.25 19.79 -32.14
CA ASP A 141 18.37 20.96 -32.21
C ASP A 141 17.59 20.99 -33.55
N GLY A 142 16.25 20.98 -33.45
CA GLY A 142 15.33 20.94 -34.58
C GLY A 142 15.23 19.59 -35.31
N LYS A 143 15.93 18.54 -34.85
CA LYS A 143 15.97 17.22 -35.52
C LYS A 143 15.16 16.16 -34.79
N VAL A 144 14.95 15.02 -35.46
CA VAL A 144 14.38 13.82 -34.84
C VAL A 144 15.50 12.95 -34.31
N VAL A 145 15.37 12.47 -33.08
CA VAL A 145 16.40 11.66 -32.43
C VAL A 145 15.94 10.22 -32.21
N LEU A 146 16.69 9.26 -32.75
CA LEU A 146 16.50 7.84 -32.52
C LEU A 146 17.22 7.40 -31.24
N VAL A 147 16.48 6.76 -30.33
CA VAL A 147 16.93 6.34 -28.99
C VAL A 147 16.54 4.89 -28.76
N GLN A 148 17.41 4.09 -28.12
CA GLN A 148 17.06 2.72 -27.75
C GLN A 148 16.22 2.67 -26.48
N ARG A 149 15.24 1.75 -26.41
CA ARG A 149 14.59 1.37 -25.15
C ARG A 149 15.64 0.82 -24.17
N GLY A 150 15.54 1.23 -22.89
CA GLY A 150 16.54 0.88 -21.89
C GLY A 150 16.04 1.10 -20.47
N GLU A 151 16.97 1.42 -19.58
CA GLU A 151 16.76 1.38 -18.13
C GLU A 151 15.98 2.59 -17.59
N CYS A 152 16.05 3.74 -18.27
CA CYS A 152 15.33 4.96 -17.86
C CYS A 152 13.92 5.07 -18.49
N PRO A 153 12.99 5.79 -17.82
CA PRO A 153 11.64 6.02 -18.32
C PRO A 153 11.58 6.75 -19.66
N PHE A 154 10.51 6.52 -20.44
CA PHE A 154 10.28 7.23 -21.71
C PHE A 154 10.09 8.74 -21.52
N SER A 155 9.51 9.16 -20.39
CA SER A 155 9.39 10.57 -20.01
C SER A 155 10.74 11.25 -19.90
N GLN A 156 11.75 10.57 -19.34
CA GLN A 156 13.11 11.10 -19.25
C GLN A 156 13.72 11.26 -20.65
N LYS A 157 13.58 10.26 -21.52
CA LYS A 157 14.09 10.33 -22.91
C LYS A 157 13.46 11.50 -23.67
N SER A 158 12.15 11.66 -23.56
CA SER A 158 11.42 12.77 -24.19
C SER A 158 11.83 14.14 -23.61
N SER A 159 11.97 14.26 -22.28
CA SER A 159 12.38 15.49 -21.62
C SER A 159 13.83 15.89 -21.95
N ASN A 160 14.74 14.91 -22.02
CA ASN A 160 16.12 15.14 -22.41
C ASN A 160 16.20 15.58 -23.88
N GLY A 161 15.47 14.90 -24.77
CA GLY A 161 15.37 15.29 -26.17
C GLY A 161 14.84 16.71 -26.32
N LYS A 162 13.76 17.05 -25.61
CA LYS A 162 13.20 18.41 -25.60
C LYS A 162 14.22 19.44 -25.13
N THR A 163 14.96 19.14 -24.07
CA THR A 163 16.01 20.02 -23.52
C THR A 163 17.17 20.22 -24.50
N ALA A 164 17.50 19.19 -25.28
CA ALA A 164 18.51 19.24 -26.34
C ALA A 164 18.01 19.90 -27.65
N GLY A 165 16.76 20.37 -27.67
CA GLY A 165 16.15 21.02 -28.85
C GLY A 165 15.56 20.05 -29.87
N ALA A 166 15.51 18.73 -29.59
CA ALA A 166 14.94 17.76 -30.50
C ALA A 166 13.48 18.10 -30.84
N ALA A 167 13.16 18.07 -32.14
CA ALA A 167 11.81 18.27 -32.64
C ALA A 167 10.92 17.06 -32.32
N ALA A 168 11.48 15.85 -32.29
CA ALA A 168 10.81 14.64 -31.82
C ALA A 168 11.82 13.55 -31.42
N VAL A 169 11.34 12.52 -30.72
CA VAL A 169 12.12 11.36 -30.28
C VAL A 169 11.46 10.06 -30.77
N ILE A 170 12.23 9.19 -31.42
CA ILE A 170 11.79 7.85 -31.79
C ILE A 170 12.48 6.86 -30.86
N VAL A 171 11.72 6.02 -30.17
CA VAL A 171 12.27 4.96 -29.33
C VAL A 171 12.10 3.62 -30.04
N TYR A 172 13.19 2.89 -30.26
CA TYR A 172 13.07 1.52 -30.79
C TYR A 172 13.20 0.48 -29.69
N ASN A 173 12.45 -0.61 -29.83
CA ASN A 173 12.36 -1.66 -28.82
C ASN A 173 13.70 -2.38 -28.62
N ASN A 174 13.92 -2.93 -27.42
CA ASN A 174 15.10 -3.74 -27.09
C ASN A 174 14.79 -5.24 -26.98
N VAL A 175 13.54 -5.61 -27.26
CA VAL A 175 13.04 -6.98 -27.40
C VAL A 175 12.13 -7.03 -28.64
N PRO A 176 11.89 -8.22 -29.24
CA PRO A 176 11.02 -8.35 -30.41
C PRO A 176 9.61 -7.82 -30.17
N GLY A 177 9.00 -7.28 -31.22
CA GLY A 177 7.61 -6.80 -31.24
C GLY A 177 7.46 -5.29 -31.00
N GLU A 178 6.20 -4.85 -31.08
CA GLU A 178 5.82 -3.43 -31.00
C GLU A 178 6.18 -2.78 -29.66
N LEU A 179 6.47 -1.47 -29.72
CA LEU A 179 6.78 -0.67 -28.54
C LEU A 179 5.69 0.35 -28.25
N SER A 180 5.00 0.13 -27.13
CA SER A 180 4.12 1.11 -26.51
C SER A 180 4.59 1.45 -25.10
N GLY A 181 4.16 2.60 -24.59
CA GLY A 181 4.56 3.07 -23.27
C GLY A 181 3.84 4.33 -22.85
N THR A 182 4.22 4.88 -21.71
CA THR A 182 3.64 6.08 -21.13
C THR A 182 4.73 7.05 -20.67
N LEU A 183 4.46 8.35 -20.78
CA LEU A 183 5.28 9.39 -20.15
C LEU A 183 4.93 9.59 -18.67
N GLY A 184 4.05 8.75 -18.12
CA GLY A 184 3.65 8.75 -16.72
C GLY A 184 2.55 9.76 -16.43
N GLU A 185 2.78 11.03 -16.75
CA GLU A 185 1.83 12.12 -16.53
C GLU A 185 1.87 13.16 -17.66
N PRO A 186 0.79 13.93 -17.90
CA PRO A 186 0.68 14.85 -19.04
C PRO A 186 1.35 16.21 -18.86
N PHE A 187 1.99 16.48 -17.72
CA PHE A 187 2.43 17.82 -17.34
C PHE A 187 3.92 18.09 -17.56
N GLY A 188 4.67 17.16 -18.15
CA GLY A 188 6.09 17.35 -18.44
C GLY A 188 6.36 18.16 -19.71
N GLU A 189 7.51 18.83 -19.75
CA GLU A 189 8.05 19.47 -20.95
C GLU A 189 8.61 18.40 -21.89
N PHE A 190 7.74 17.83 -22.71
CA PHE A 190 8.05 16.69 -23.58
C PHE A 190 8.23 17.10 -25.04
N ALA A 191 9.12 16.39 -25.74
CA ALA A 191 9.12 16.35 -27.19
C ALA A 191 8.13 15.26 -27.66
N PRO A 192 7.47 15.43 -28.81
CA PRO A 192 6.71 14.34 -29.44
C PRO A 192 7.56 13.07 -29.49
N ILE A 193 6.97 11.96 -29.05
CA ILE A 193 7.68 10.72 -28.85
C ILE A 193 6.82 9.51 -29.21
N VAL A 194 7.42 8.60 -29.99
CA VAL A 194 6.80 7.37 -30.51
C VAL A 194 7.71 6.16 -30.27
N GLY A 195 7.11 4.98 -30.19
CA GLY A 195 7.77 3.69 -30.13
C GLY A 195 7.68 2.95 -31.47
N ILE A 196 8.76 2.26 -31.83
CA ILE A 196 8.82 1.35 -32.99
C ILE A 196 9.39 -0.02 -32.58
N SER A 197 9.20 -1.03 -33.42
CA SER A 197 9.71 -2.39 -33.20
C SER A 197 11.25 -2.43 -33.09
N GLN A 198 11.79 -3.53 -32.55
CA GLN A 198 13.24 -3.75 -32.51
C GLN A 198 13.79 -3.90 -33.94
N GLU A 199 13.06 -4.61 -34.78
CA GLU A 199 13.40 -4.91 -36.17
C GLU A 199 13.52 -3.63 -37.00
N ASP A 200 12.53 -2.72 -36.89
CA ASP A 200 12.54 -1.44 -37.60
C ASP A 200 13.65 -0.53 -37.09
N GLY A 201 13.85 -0.48 -35.76
CA GLY A 201 14.96 0.26 -35.17
C GLY A 201 16.32 -0.17 -35.71
N GLN A 202 16.55 -1.48 -35.81
CA GLN A 202 17.81 -2.03 -36.31
C GLN A 202 17.97 -1.79 -37.83
N ALA A 203 16.89 -1.83 -38.60
CA ALA A 203 16.91 -1.48 -40.02
C ALA A 203 17.27 0.01 -40.23
N ILE A 204 16.70 0.91 -39.43
CA ILE A 204 16.98 2.35 -39.47
C ILE A 204 18.44 2.62 -39.09
N LEU A 205 18.97 1.96 -38.06
CA LEU A 205 20.39 2.08 -37.68
C LEU A 205 21.33 1.67 -38.82
N THR A 206 21.00 0.61 -39.55
CA THR A 206 21.79 0.15 -40.71
C THR A 206 21.77 1.19 -41.84
N LYS A 207 20.63 1.86 -42.06
CA LYS A 207 20.53 2.97 -43.03
C LYS A 207 21.38 4.17 -42.60
N LEU A 208 21.34 4.53 -41.30
CA LEU A 208 22.14 5.62 -40.72
C LEU A 208 23.66 5.39 -40.84
N GLU A 209 24.12 4.14 -40.76
CA GLU A 209 25.54 3.80 -41.00
C GLU A 209 25.97 4.01 -42.47
N ALA A 210 25.01 3.96 -43.41
CA ALA A 210 25.25 4.14 -44.84
C ALA A 210 25.22 5.62 -45.29
N GLY A 211 24.65 6.52 -44.48
CA GLY A 211 24.57 7.96 -44.78
C GLY A 211 23.41 8.65 -44.05
N ASP A 212 23.15 9.90 -44.43
CA ASP A 212 22.07 10.69 -43.85
C ASP A 212 20.70 10.05 -44.16
N VAL A 213 19.85 9.95 -43.13
CA VAL A 213 18.50 9.38 -43.22
C VAL A 213 17.49 10.48 -42.95
N GLU A 214 16.62 10.75 -43.92
CA GLU A 214 15.50 11.68 -43.73
C GLU A 214 14.33 10.96 -43.06
N VAL A 215 13.67 11.67 -42.14
CA VAL A 215 12.48 11.20 -41.43
C VAL A 215 11.39 12.26 -41.47
N ASP A 216 10.16 11.80 -41.62
CA ASP A 216 8.94 12.57 -41.44
C ASP A 216 8.11 11.90 -40.35
N LEU A 217 7.87 12.62 -39.26
CA LEU A 217 7.06 12.16 -38.15
C LEU A 217 5.94 13.17 -37.87
N LYS A 218 4.71 12.69 -37.93
CA LYS A 218 3.53 13.44 -37.51
C LYS A 218 2.85 12.73 -36.35
N VAL A 219 2.79 13.40 -35.20
CA VAL A 219 2.09 12.93 -34.01
C VAL A 219 0.85 13.80 -33.79
N GLU A 220 -0.31 13.19 -33.90
CA GLU A 220 -1.57 13.79 -33.47
C GLU A 220 -1.89 13.26 -32.08
N ALA A 221 -2.01 14.13 -31.07
CA ALA A 221 -2.31 13.71 -29.71
C ALA A 221 -3.29 14.68 -29.03
N THR A 222 -4.20 14.14 -28.24
CA THR A 222 -5.18 14.86 -27.45
C THR A 222 -5.03 14.48 -25.98
N THR A 223 -4.90 15.50 -25.12
CA THR A 223 -4.91 15.35 -23.66
C THR A 223 -5.95 16.29 -23.07
N GLU A 224 -6.99 15.75 -22.45
CA GLU A 224 -8.10 16.54 -21.93
C GLU A 224 -8.73 15.93 -20.67
N ASN A 225 -9.32 16.77 -19.82
CA ASN A 225 -10.12 16.28 -18.70
C ASN A 225 -11.48 15.80 -19.22
N ARG A 226 -11.83 14.53 -18.97
CA ARG A 226 -13.14 13.97 -19.27
C ARG A 226 -13.91 13.65 -18.00
N VAL A 227 -15.17 14.09 -17.97
CA VAL A 227 -16.12 13.61 -16.96
C VAL A 227 -16.62 12.24 -17.38
N THR A 228 -16.52 11.28 -16.47
CA THR A 228 -17.02 9.92 -16.65
C THR A 228 -17.77 9.44 -15.41
N TYR A 229 -18.35 8.24 -15.48
CA TYR A 229 -19.26 7.76 -14.44
C TYR A 229 -19.15 6.27 -14.17
N ASN A 230 -19.07 5.89 -12.90
CA ASN A 230 -19.41 4.53 -12.48
C ASN A 230 -20.94 4.40 -12.39
N VAL A 231 -21.47 3.21 -12.69
CA VAL A 231 -22.87 2.85 -12.37
C VAL A 231 -22.86 1.85 -11.23
N ILE A 232 -23.57 2.15 -10.15
CA ILE A 232 -23.61 1.30 -8.94
C ILE A 232 -25.08 0.99 -8.64
N ALA A 233 -25.44 -0.29 -8.59
CA ALA A 233 -26.79 -0.75 -8.31
C ALA A 233 -26.82 -1.72 -7.13
N GLU A 234 -27.36 -1.28 -5.99
CA GLU A 234 -27.51 -2.12 -4.79
C GLU A 234 -28.95 -2.57 -4.58
N THR A 235 -29.19 -3.83 -4.23
CA THR A 235 -30.53 -4.33 -3.93
C THR A 235 -31.18 -3.53 -2.80
N LYS A 236 -32.46 -3.18 -2.93
CA LYS A 236 -33.21 -2.47 -1.86
C LYS A 236 -33.51 -3.34 -0.64
N GLU A 237 -33.52 -4.66 -0.82
CA GLU A 237 -33.69 -5.65 0.24
C GLU A 237 -32.34 -6.29 0.57
N GLY A 238 -32.22 -6.83 1.79
CA GLY A 238 -31.03 -7.52 2.30
C GLY A 238 -30.31 -6.73 3.39
N ASP A 239 -29.32 -7.38 4.00
CA ASP A 239 -28.45 -6.75 4.99
C ASP A 239 -27.42 -5.85 4.30
N HIS A 240 -27.58 -4.55 4.44
CA HIS A 240 -26.68 -3.53 3.89
C HIS A 240 -25.38 -3.36 4.70
N ASN A 241 -25.24 -4.00 5.87
CA ASN A 241 -23.99 -4.05 6.61
C ASN A 241 -23.11 -5.25 6.22
N ASN A 242 -23.62 -6.13 5.35
CA ASN A 242 -22.91 -7.29 4.86
C ASN A 242 -23.20 -7.46 3.36
N VAL A 243 -22.46 -6.73 2.53
CA VAL A 243 -22.73 -6.55 1.10
C VAL A 243 -21.81 -7.43 0.24
N LEU A 244 -22.38 -8.17 -0.70
CA LEU A 244 -21.62 -8.72 -1.83
C LEU A 244 -21.46 -7.63 -2.88
N VAL A 245 -20.23 -7.26 -3.23
CA VAL A 245 -19.97 -6.41 -4.38
C VAL A 245 -19.48 -7.28 -5.54
N LEU A 246 -19.91 -6.99 -6.76
CA LEU A 246 -19.35 -7.59 -7.96
C LEU A 246 -19.31 -6.56 -9.09
N GLY A 247 -18.33 -6.65 -9.97
CA GLY A 247 -18.18 -5.70 -11.07
C GLY A 247 -17.36 -6.16 -12.25
N GLY A 248 -17.42 -5.34 -13.28
CA GLY A 248 -16.69 -5.36 -14.54
C GLY A 248 -16.68 -3.93 -15.11
N HIS A 249 -15.82 -3.64 -16.08
CA HIS A 249 -15.64 -2.27 -16.56
C HIS A 249 -16.49 -1.94 -17.78
N SER A 250 -17.00 -0.71 -17.86
CA SER A 250 -17.94 -0.29 -18.89
C SER A 250 -17.31 0.37 -20.10
N ASP A 251 -16.07 0.82 -19.98
CA ASP A 251 -15.27 1.33 -21.08
C ASP A 251 -14.58 0.23 -21.88
N SER A 252 -14.00 0.63 -23.02
CA SER A 252 -13.11 -0.18 -23.85
C SER A 252 -11.89 0.67 -24.22
N VAL A 253 -10.86 0.07 -24.81
CA VAL A 253 -9.85 0.85 -25.54
C VAL A 253 -10.45 1.63 -26.72
N ALA A 254 -9.72 2.65 -27.16
CA ALA A 254 -10.07 3.45 -28.35
C ALA A 254 -10.07 2.63 -29.65
N ALA A 255 -9.25 1.57 -29.72
CA ALA A 255 -9.01 0.81 -30.95
C ALA A 255 -10.21 -0.04 -31.41
N GLY A 256 -11.13 -0.39 -30.50
CA GLY A 256 -12.21 -1.30 -30.84
C GLY A 256 -13.42 -1.23 -29.95
N PRO A 257 -14.47 -1.98 -30.31
CA PRO A 257 -15.71 -1.99 -29.57
C PRO A 257 -15.54 -2.54 -28.15
N GLY A 258 -14.69 -3.55 -27.90
CA GLY A 258 -14.48 -4.11 -26.56
C GLY A 258 -15.58 -5.10 -26.13
N ILE A 259 -16.13 -5.91 -27.05
CA ILE A 259 -17.32 -6.71 -26.73
C ILE A 259 -17.01 -7.88 -25.81
N ASN A 260 -15.82 -8.48 -25.88
CA ASN A 260 -15.34 -9.36 -24.83
C ASN A 260 -14.77 -8.55 -23.66
N ASP A 261 -14.00 -7.49 -23.97
CA ASP A 261 -13.22 -6.68 -23.03
C ASP A 261 -13.76 -5.24 -22.86
N ASP A 262 -14.57 -4.95 -21.83
CA ASP A 262 -15.24 -5.90 -20.93
C ASP A 262 -16.77 -5.93 -21.15
N GLY A 263 -17.17 -5.90 -22.43
CA GLY A 263 -18.57 -6.05 -22.79
C GLY A 263 -19.18 -7.36 -22.27
N SER A 264 -18.39 -8.43 -22.18
CA SER A 264 -18.85 -9.73 -21.72
C SER A 264 -19.13 -9.75 -20.22
N GLY A 265 -18.24 -9.19 -19.39
CA GLY A 265 -18.40 -9.07 -17.95
C GLY A 265 -19.63 -8.24 -17.58
N ILE A 266 -19.74 -7.02 -18.12
CA ILE A 266 -20.88 -6.14 -17.79
C ILE A 266 -22.23 -6.71 -18.23
N ILE A 267 -22.29 -7.42 -19.37
CA ILE A 267 -23.54 -8.06 -19.82
C ILE A 267 -23.86 -9.31 -19.02
N GLY A 268 -22.86 -10.11 -18.63
CA GLY A 268 -23.04 -11.25 -17.73
C GLY A 268 -23.64 -10.79 -16.40
N ILE A 269 -23.01 -9.80 -15.77
CA ILE A 269 -23.45 -9.22 -14.51
C ILE A 269 -24.85 -8.58 -14.63
N LEU A 270 -25.11 -7.80 -15.69
CA LEU A 270 -26.42 -7.18 -15.93
C LEU A 270 -27.54 -8.22 -16.06
N ASN A 271 -27.28 -9.35 -16.71
CA ASN A 271 -28.26 -10.43 -16.85
C ASN A 271 -28.51 -11.15 -15.51
N VAL A 272 -27.48 -11.34 -14.69
CA VAL A 272 -27.67 -11.84 -13.31
C VAL A 272 -28.49 -10.86 -12.47
N ALA A 273 -28.25 -9.55 -12.60
CA ALA A 273 -29.06 -8.53 -11.92
C ALA A 273 -30.53 -8.58 -12.36
N LYS A 274 -30.80 -8.67 -13.67
CA LYS A 274 -32.17 -8.85 -14.20
C LYS A 274 -32.84 -10.11 -13.64
N ALA A 275 -32.12 -11.24 -13.62
CA ALA A 275 -32.64 -12.51 -13.11
C ALA A 275 -32.91 -12.46 -11.60
N LEU A 276 -32.05 -11.79 -10.82
CA LEU A 276 -32.18 -11.67 -9.36
C LEU A 276 -33.48 -11.00 -8.93
N THR A 277 -34.08 -10.16 -9.78
CA THR A 277 -35.37 -9.50 -9.50
C THR A 277 -36.53 -10.46 -9.25
N LYS A 278 -36.42 -11.73 -9.65
CA LYS A 278 -37.42 -12.78 -9.40
C LYS A 278 -37.38 -13.30 -7.95
N TYR A 279 -36.37 -12.94 -7.18
CA TYR A 279 -36.09 -13.50 -5.84
C TYR A 279 -36.04 -12.42 -4.76
N ARG A 280 -35.97 -12.86 -3.51
CA ARG A 280 -35.53 -12.05 -2.35
C ARG A 280 -34.12 -12.45 -1.94
N VAL A 281 -33.43 -11.54 -1.29
CA VAL A 281 -32.07 -11.72 -0.78
C VAL A 281 -32.02 -11.48 0.73
N LYS A 282 -31.10 -12.15 1.43
CA LYS A 282 -30.82 -11.92 2.85
C LYS A 282 -29.70 -10.91 3.05
N ASN A 283 -28.70 -10.95 2.18
CA ASN A 283 -27.57 -10.02 2.18
C ASN A 283 -27.69 -9.12 0.94
N ALA A 284 -27.38 -7.84 1.09
CA ALA A 284 -27.46 -6.93 -0.05
C ALA A 284 -26.42 -7.30 -1.12
N VAL A 285 -26.80 -7.13 -2.39
CA VAL A 285 -25.91 -7.34 -3.55
C VAL A 285 -25.76 -6.02 -4.27
N ARG A 286 -24.51 -5.62 -4.51
CA ARG A 286 -24.13 -4.37 -5.17
C ARG A 286 -23.38 -4.69 -6.46
N PHE A 287 -23.99 -4.31 -7.57
CA PHE A 287 -23.44 -4.44 -8.91
C PHE A 287 -22.72 -3.14 -9.27
N GLY A 288 -21.42 -3.21 -9.55
CA GLY A 288 -20.58 -2.09 -9.98
C GLY A 288 -20.22 -2.22 -11.46
N PHE A 289 -20.34 -1.12 -12.20
CA PHE A 289 -19.88 -0.98 -13.56
C PHE A 289 -18.87 0.16 -13.57
N TRP A 290 -17.59 -0.19 -13.60
CA TRP A 290 -16.47 0.72 -13.36
C TRP A 290 -16.06 1.40 -14.66
N SER A 291 -15.74 2.69 -14.61
CA SER A 291 -15.27 3.42 -15.78
C SER A 291 -13.76 3.63 -15.73
N ALA A 292 -13.14 3.80 -16.91
CA ALA A 292 -11.73 4.16 -17.04
C ALA A 292 -10.81 3.10 -16.41
N GLU A 293 -11.17 1.84 -16.54
CA GLU A 293 -10.33 0.70 -16.16
C GLU A 293 -9.07 0.68 -17.03
N GLU A 294 -9.27 0.87 -18.33
CA GLU A 294 -8.28 0.82 -19.41
C GLU A 294 -7.16 1.87 -19.26
N PHE A 295 -7.40 2.86 -18.41
CA PHE A 295 -6.51 3.98 -18.09
C PHE A 295 -5.92 3.88 -16.68
N GLY A 296 -5.98 2.69 -16.07
CA GLY A 296 -5.37 2.40 -14.77
C GLY A 296 -6.37 2.26 -13.63
N LEU A 297 -7.49 1.55 -13.85
CA LEU A 297 -8.46 1.16 -12.82
C LEU A 297 -9.18 2.35 -12.16
N LEU A 298 -9.24 3.50 -12.83
CA LEU A 298 -9.55 4.78 -12.19
C LEU A 298 -10.94 4.79 -11.53
N GLY A 299 -11.92 4.12 -12.13
CA GLY A 299 -13.29 4.05 -11.61
C GLY A 299 -13.41 3.25 -10.31
N SER A 300 -12.83 2.05 -10.24
CA SER A 300 -12.88 1.24 -9.02
C SER A 300 -12.07 1.89 -7.88
N TYR A 301 -10.93 2.50 -8.18
CA TYR A 301 -10.16 3.30 -7.21
C TYR A 301 -10.93 4.52 -6.73
N HIS A 302 -11.60 5.25 -7.63
CA HIS A 302 -12.44 6.38 -7.25
C HIS A 302 -13.58 5.94 -6.32
N TYR A 303 -14.23 4.82 -6.64
CA TYR A 303 -15.27 4.25 -5.79
C TYR A 303 -14.75 3.89 -4.39
N ILE A 304 -13.65 3.14 -4.31
CA ILE A 304 -13.04 2.77 -3.03
C ILE A 304 -12.65 4.01 -2.24
N LYS A 305 -11.98 4.98 -2.87
CA LYS A 305 -11.61 6.26 -2.23
C LYS A 305 -12.83 6.99 -1.67
N SER A 306 -13.94 7.02 -2.40
CA SER A 306 -15.17 7.71 -2.00
C SER A 306 -15.87 7.07 -0.78
N ILE A 307 -15.73 5.75 -0.59
CA ILE A 307 -16.31 5.05 0.56
C ILE A 307 -15.31 4.93 1.72
N ASN A 308 -14.01 5.02 1.45
CA ASN A 308 -12.96 4.98 2.46
C ASN A 308 -12.88 6.26 3.29
N SER A 309 -13.41 7.39 2.77
CA SER A 309 -13.60 8.63 3.56
C SER A 309 -14.63 8.50 4.69
N SER A 310 -15.31 7.35 4.81
CA SER A 310 -16.18 6.99 5.93
C SER A 310 -15.75 5.62 6.46
N GLU A 311 -15.10 5.56 7.63
CA GLU A 311 -14.59 4.30 8.23
C GLU A 311 -15.66 3.18 8.32
N THR A 312 -16.94 3.54 8.28
CA THR A 312 -18.08 2.63 8.38
C THR A 312 -18.49 1.94 7.08
N GLU A 313 -18.24 2.51 5.88
CA GLU A 313 -18.85 1.99 4.64
C GLU A 313 -18.02 0.89 3.99
N ILE A 314 -16.69 1.03 3.97
CA ILE A 314 -15.80 0.00 3.42
C ILE A 314 -15.88 -1.32 4.21
N ALA A 315 -16.18 -1.22 5.51
CA ALA A 315 -16.37 -2.37 6.38
C ALA A 315 -17.64 -3.18 6.08
N LYS A 316 -18.60 -2.62 5.35
CA LYS A 316 -19.84 -3.32 4.97
C LYS A 316 -19.64 -4.27 3.81
N ILE A 317 -18.63 -4.04 2.96
CA ILE A 317 -18.31 -4.92 1.83
C ILE A 317 -17.73 -6.20 2.40
N ARG A 318 -18.31 -7.36 2.11
CA ARG A 318 -17.87 -8.67 2.61
C ARG A 318 -16.93 -9.38 1.66
N ALA A 319 -17.18 -9.22 0.36
CA ALA A 319 -16.40 -9.77 -0.73
C ALA A 319 -16.61 -8.91 -1.99
N TYR A 320 -15.61 -8.93 -2.87
CA TYR A 320 -15.69 -8.39 -4.22
C TYR A 320 -15.51 -9.53 -5.25
N LEU A 321 -16.36 -9.60 -6.26
CA LEU A 321 -16.19 -10.55 -7.37
C LEU A 321 -15.96 -9.79 -8.68
N ASN A 322 -14.84 -10.06 -9.34
CA ASN A 322 -14.46 -9.43 -10.60
C ASN A 322 -14.81 -10.33 -11.77
N PHE A 323 -15.40 -9.75 -12.81
CA PHE A 323 -15.70 -10.44 -14.05
C PHE A 323 -15.32 -9.52 -15.19
N ASP A 324 -14.14 -9.81 -15.73
CA ASP A 324 -13.48 -9.11 -16.81
C ASP A 324 -13.12 -10.17 -17.84
N MET A 325 -13.52 -9.98 -19.10
CA MET A 325 -13.37 -10.96 -20.18
C MET A 325 -13.80 -12.38 -19.79
N ILE A 326 -15.11 -12.65 -19.87
CA ILE A 326 -15.70 -13.96 -19.51
C ILE A 326 -16.14 -14.80 -20.71
N ALA A 327 -15.75 -14.42 -21.92
CA ALA A 327 -16.24 -15.00 -23.17
C ALA A 327 -15.19 -15.09 -24.30
N SER A 328 -13.90 -15.15 -23.99
CA SER A 328 -12.81 -15.19 -24.99
C SER A 328 -13.01 -16.31 -26.03
N PRO A 329 -12.70 -16.07 -27.32
CA PRO A 329 -13.02 -17.00 -28.40
C PRO A 329 -12.30 -18.35 -28.25
N ASN A 330 -11.04 -18.30 -27.79
CA ASN A 330 -10.20 -19.46 -27.52
C ASN A 330 -10.02 -19.66 -26.00
N TYR A 331 -11.11 -19.51 -25.23
CA TYR A 331 -11.10 -19.47 -23.75
C TYR A 331 -10.39 -20.63 -23.04
N VAL A 332 -10.00 -20.35 -21.79
CA VAL A 332 -9.93 -21.31 -20.68
C VAL A 332 -10.99 -20.96 -19.63
N TYR A 333 -11.32 -21.88 -18.72
CA TYR A 333 -12.10 -21.52 -17.52
C TYR A 333 -11.14 -21.17 -16.38
N GLY A 334 -10.70 -19.92 -16.34
CA GLY A 334 -9.83 -19.38 -15.30
C GLY A 334 -10.60 -19.00 -14.04
N ILE A 335 -10.06 -19.37 -12.88
CA ILE A 335 -10.54 -18.97 -11.56
C ILE A 335 -9.41 -18.23 -10.87
N TYR A 336 -9.63 -17.02 -10.36
CA TYR A 336 -8.57 -16.31 -9.64
C TYR A 336 -8.08 -17.11 -8.42
N ASP A 337 -6.76 -17.31 -8.33
CA ASP A 337 -6.05 -18.06 -7.29
C ASP A 337 -6.11 -17.30 -5.96
N GLY A 338 -7.08 -17.68 -5.13
CA GLY A 338 -7.42 -17.04 -3.88
C GLY A 338 -6.50 -17.44 -2.73
N ASP A 339 -6.02 -18.67 -2.73
CA ASP A 339 -5.08 -19.19 -1.73
C ASP A 339 -3.60 -19.01 -2.09
N GLY A 340 -3.29 -18.68 -3.34
CA GLY A 340 -1.94 -18.47 -3.84
C GLY A 340 -1.21 -19.79 -4.14
N SER A 341 -1.93 -20.91 -4.24
CA SER A 341 -1.32 -22.23 -4.44
C SER A 341 -0.69 -22.40 -5.82
N ALA A 342 -1.13 -21.64 -6.83
CA ALA A 342 -0.62 -21.72 -8.19
C ALA A 342 0.45 -20.67 -8.49
N PHE A 343 0.29 -19.44 -7.97
CA PHE A 343 1.16 -18.30 -8.32
C PHE A 343 1.96 -17.74 -7.13
N ASN A 344 1.85 -18.34 -5.94
CA ASN A 344 2.47 -17.87 -4.70
C ASN A 344 2.05 -16.42 -4.33
N LEU A 345 0.83 -16.04 -4.74
CA LEU A 345 0.26 -14.71 -4.61
C LEU A 345 -1.16 -14.81 -4.05
N THR A 346 -1.27 -14.80 -2.72
CA THR A 346 -2.54 -15.03 -2.00
C THR A 346 -3.36 -13.74 -1.87
N GLY A 347 -4.64 -13.80 -2.23
CA GLY A 347 -5.61 -12.72 -2.00
C GLY A 347 -5.95 -12.52 -0.51
N PRO A 348 -6.69 -11.45 -0.13
CA PRO A 348 -7.07 -11.21 1.26
C PRO A 348 -7.88 -12.36 1.87
N ALA A 349 -7.88 -12.48 3.20
CA ALA A 349 -8.47 -13.63 3.90
C ALA A 349 -9.94 -13.90 3.50
N GLY A 350 -10.21 -15.08 2.94
CA GLY A 350 -11.52 -15.47 2.39
C GLY A 350 -11.56 -15.53 0.86
N SER A 351 -10.52 -15.05 0.17
CA SER A 351 -10.35 -15.22 -1.27
C SER A 351 -10.23 -16.71 -1.65
N ASP A 352 -9.52 -17.50 -0.85
CA ASP A 352 -9.45 -18.97 -0.95
C ASP A 352 -10.83 -19.65 -0.93
N THR A 353 -11.76 -19.09 -0.16
CA THR A 353 -13.12 -19.62 -0.06
C THR A 353 -13.92 -19.31 -1.32
N ILE A 354 -13.72 -18.11 -1.89
CA ILE A 354 -14.35 -17.70 -3.16
C ILE A 354 -13.86 -18.59 -4.29
N GLU A 355 -12.54 -18.83 -4.37
CA GLU A 355 -11.93 -19.75 -5.31
C GLU A 355 -12.55 -21.15 -5.22
N LYS A 356 -12.52 -21.78 -4.04
CA LYS A 356 -13.09 -23.12 -3.80
C LYS A 356 -14.58 -23.20 -4.15
N ASP A 357 -15.30 -22.10 -4.05
CA ASP A 357 -16.70 -22.04 -4.42
C ASP A 357 -16.91 -22.05 -5.95
N PHE A 358 -16.06 -21.38 -6.71
CA PHE A 358 -16.03 -21.48 -8.17
C PHE A 358 -15.52 -22.86 -8.63
N GLU A 359 -14.47 -23.40 -8.02
CA GLU A 359 -13.99 -24.75 -8.33
C GLU A 359 -15.11 -25.79 -8.14
N ARG A 360 -15.90 -25.66 -7.06
CA ARG A 360 -17.05 -26.51 -6.81
C ARG A 360 -18.11 -26.37 -7.90
N PHE A 361 -18.36 -25.16 -8.39
CA PHE A 361 -19.29 -24.93 -9.49
C PHE A 361 -18.85 -25.69 -10.75
N PHE A 362 -17.61 -25.50 -11.20
CA PHE A 362 -17.09 -26.17 -12.40
C PHE A 362 -17.04 -27.69 -12.23
N LYS A 363 -16.59 -28.17 -11.06
CA LYS A 363 -16.61 -29.60 -10.72
C LYS A 363 -18.01 -30.20 -10.75
N THR A 364 -19.02 -29.48 -10.26
CA THR A 364 -20.43 -29.92 -10.31
C THR A 364 -20.94 -30.00 -11.75
N LYS A 365 -20.49 -29.09 -12.62
CA LYS A 365 -20.78 -29.10 -14.06
C LYS A 365 -19.94 -30.12 -14.83
N ARG A 366 -18.98 -30.80 -14.18
CA ARG A 366 -17.98 -31.68 -14.79
C ARG A 366 -17.15 -30.96 -15.87
N LEU A 367 -16.92 -29.67 -15.65
CA LEU A 367 -16.06 -28.86 -16.49
C LEU A 367 -14.72 -28.69 -15.80
N ALA A 368 -13.69 -28.68 -16.62
CA ALA A 368 -12.34 -28.39 -16.19
C ALA A 368 -12.20 -26.90 -15.87
N SER A 369 -11.27 -26.55 -14.98
CA SER A 369 -10.85 -25.16 -14.72
C SER A 369 -9.33 -25.11 -14.53
N VAL A 370 -8.77 -23.91 -14.61
CA VAL A 370 -7.35 -23.60 -14.33
C VAL A 370 -7.28 -22.40 -13.38
N PRO A 371 -6.23 -22.30 -12.55
CA PRO A 371 -6.00 -21.10 -11.75
C PRO A 371 -5.62 -19.92 -12.66
N SER A 372 -6.00 -18.72 -12.25
CA SER A 372 -5.68 -17.45 -12.91
C SER A 372 -5.07 -16.50 -11.89
N GLU A 373 -4.04 -15.75 -12.29
CA GLU A 373 -3.29 -14.89 -11.37
C GLU A 373 -4.07 -13.60 -11.03
N PHE A 374 -3.96 -13.13 -9.79
CA PHE A 374 -4.26 -11.74 -9.44
C PHE A 374 -3.14 -10.81 -9.92
N SER A 375 -3.05 -10.62 -11.24
CA SER A 375 -1.99 -9.83 -11.90
C SER A 375 -2.03 -8.33 -11.56
N GLY A 376 -3.16 -7.84 -11.04
CA GLY A 376 -3.38 -6.42 -10.73
C GLY A 376 -3.88 -5.61 -11.93
N ARG A 377 -4.16 -6.26 -13.07
CA ARG A 377 -4.62 -5.66 -14.33
C ARG A 377 -6.15 -5.55 -14.46
N SER A 378 -6.87 -5.50 -13.34
CA SER A 378 -8.33 -5.32 -13.37
C SER A 378 -8.85 -4.79 -12.02
N ASP A 379 -10.13 -4.45 -11.97
CA ASP A 379 -10.75 -3.68 -10.88
C ASP A 379 -10.67 -4.36 -9.50
N TYR A 380 -10.43 -5.68 -9.42
CA TYR A 380 -10.19 -6.35 -8.13
C TYR A 380 -9.01 -5.76 -7.36
N ALA A 381 -8.04 -5.12 -8.04
CA ALA A 381 -6.87 -4.54 -7.39
C ALA A 381 -7.27 -3.51 -6.33
N ALA A 382 -8.22 -2.61 -6.64
CA ALA A 382 -8.68 -1.58 -5.70
C ALA A 382 -9.30 -2.20 -4.43
N PHE A 383 -9.93 -3.37 -4.55
CA PHE A 383 -10.55 -4.09 -3.43
C PHE A 383 -9.52 -4.90 -2.63
N ILE A 384 -8.62 -5.62 -3.31
CA ILE A 384 -7.53 -6.37 -2.68
C ILE A 384 -6.60 -5.44 -1.89
N GLU A 385 -6.27 -4.29 -2.47
CA GLU A 385 -5.52 -3.19 -1.83
C GLU A 385 -6.23 -2.54 -0.64
N ASN A 386 -7.47 -2.92 -0.36
CA ASN A 386 -8.20 -2.50 0.84
C ASN A 386 -8.59 -3.71 1.72
N GLY A 387 -7.90 -4.84 1.53
CA GLY A 387 -8.09 -6.07 2.29
C GLY A 387 -9.47 -6.70 2.10
N ILE A 388 -10.14 -6.42 0.99
CA ILE A 388 -11.44 -6.99 0.69
C ILE A 388 -11.23 -8.35 0.01
N PRO A 389 -11.79 -9.44 0.58
CA PRO A 389 -11.68 -10.76 -0.03
C PRO A 389 -12.22 -10.72 -1.45
N SER A 390 -11.41 -11.16 -2.40
CA SER A 390 -11.70 -11.00 -3.83
C SER A 390 -11.57 -12.33 -4.56
N GLY A 391 -12.25 -12.44 -5.69
CA GLY A 391 -12.18 -13.58 -6.58
C GLY A 391 -13.00 -13.32 -7.82
N GLY A 392 -13.19 -14.31 -8.67
CA GLY A 392 -13.79 -14.07 -9.96
C GLY A 392 -13.35 -15.08 -11.00
N LEU A 393 -13.66 -14.76 -12.25
CA LEU A 393 -13.43 -15.63 -13.40
C LEU A 393 -12.82 -14.82 -14.53
N PHE A 394 -11.98 -15.49 -15.31
CA PHE A 394 -11.28 -14.92 -16.46
C PHE A 394 -11.17 -15.98 -17.55
N THR A 395 -11.36 -15.61 -18.82
CA THR A 395 -11.22 -16.54 -19.95
C THR A 395 -9.90 -16.46 -20.70
N GLY A 396 -8.98 -15.57 -20.29
CA GLY A 396 -7.68 -15.37 -20.93
C GLY A 396 -7.71 -14.21 -21.93
N ALA A 397 -6.55 -13.58 -22.15
CA ALA A 397 -6.38 -12.47 -23.07
C ALA A 397 -5.30 -12.78 -24.13
N GLU A 398 -4.16 -12.10 -24.09
CA GLU A 398 -3.11 -12.22 -25.11
C GLU A 398 -2.31 -13.53 -25.06
N GLU A 399 -2.40 -14.31 -23.98
CA GLU A 399 -1.55 -15.48 -23.78
C GLU A 399 -1.90 -16.62 -24.75
N LEU A 400 -0.86 -17.30 -25.26
CA LEU A 400 -1.04 -18.41 -26.18
C LEU A 400 -1.53 -19.65 -25.45
N LYS A 401 -2.63 -20.21 -25.95
CA LYS A 401 -3.16 -21.48 -25.47
C LYS A 401 -2.15 -22.61 -25.68
N THR A 402 -1.91 -23.41 -24.65
CA THR A 402 -1.03 -24.58 -24.74
C THR A 402 -1.73 -25.80 -25.38
N GLU A 403 -0.96 -26.79 -25.83
CA GLU A 403 -1.53 -28.05 -26.32
C GLU A 403 -2.38 -28.79 -25.27
N GLU A 404 -1.97 -28.75 -24.01
CA GLU A 404 -2.70 -29.38 -22.91
C GLU A 404 -4.03 -28.67 -22.62
N GLU A 405 -4.04 -27.34 -22.70
CA GLU A 405 -5.28 -26.56 -22.57
C GLU A 405 -6.20 -26.76 -23.78
N ALA A 406 -5.66 -26.85 -25.00
CA ALA A 406 -6.46 -27.17 -26.18
C ALA A 406 -7.13 -28.55 -26.07
N LYS A 407 -6.45 -29.55 -25.50
CA LYS A 407 -7.06 -30.86 -25.19
C LYS A 407 -8.15 -30.76 -24.12
N LYS A 408 -8.00 -29.86 -23.14
CA LYS A 408 -8.88 -29.73 -21.97
C LYS A 408 -10.12 -28.87 -22.23
N PHE A 409 -9.98 -27.80 -23.02
CA PHE A 409 -10.99 -26.77 -23.25
C PHE A 409 -11.43 -26.65 -24.71
N GLY A 410 -10.76 -27.34 -25.63
CA GLY A 410 -10.91 -27.13 -27.07
C GLY A 410 -10.15 -25.90 -27.56
N GLY A 411 -10.42 -25.52 -28.82
CA GLY A 411 -9.73 -24.40 -29.48
C GLY A 411 -8.38 -24.80 -30.09
N GLU A 412 -7.55 -23.80 -30.38
CA GLU A 412 -6.30 -23.98 -31.12
C GLU A 412 -5.09 -23.63 -30.24
N ALA A 413 -4.12 -24.55 -30.18
CA ALA A 413 -2.87 -24.34 -29.45
C ALA A 413 -1.95 -23.41 -30.25
N GLY A 414 -1.17 -22.58 -29.56
CA GLY A 414 -0.33 -21.56 -30.19
C GLY A 414 -1.10 -20.32 -30.68
N VAL A 415 -2.42 -20.28 -30.45
CA VAL A 415 -3.26 -19.10 -30.70
C VAL A 415 -3.62 -18.47 -29.36
N ALA A 416 -3.66 -17.13 -29.30
CA ALA A 416 -4.03 -16.38 -28.09
C ALA A 416 -5.43 -16.80 -27.58
N TYR A 417 -5.69 -16.67 -26.28
CA TYR A 417 -7.03 -16.88 -25.72
C TYR A 417 -8.06 -15.93 -26.32
N ASP A 418 -7.66 -14.67 -26.51
CA ASP A 418 -8.35 -13.65 -27.28
C ASP A 418 -7.41 -13.00 -28.29
N ILE A 419 -7.55 -13.38 -29.57
CA ILE A 419 -6.73 -12.83 -30.67
C ILE A 419 -6.99 -11.34 -30.92
N ASN A 420 -8.14 -10.84 -30.44
CA ASN A 420 -8.60 -9.48 -30.63
C ASN A 420 -8.54 -8.63 -29.35
N TYR A 421 -7.91 -9.10 -28.28
CA TYR A 421 -7.66 -8.29 -27.08
C TYR A 421 -7.07 -6.91 -27.47
N HIS A 422 -7.72 -5.84 -27.01
CA HIS A 422 -7.41 -4.44 -27.35
C HIS A 422 -7.41 -4.08 -28.86
N LYS A 423 -8.11 -4.83 -29.72
CA LYS A 423 -8.14 -4.59 -31.17
C LYS A 423 -9.55 -4.29 -31.68
N ALA A 424 -9.62 -3.73 -32.87
CA ALA A 424 -10.88 -3.44 -33.58
C ALA A 424 -11.76 -4.68 -33.79
N GLY A 425 -11.15 -5.87 -33.83
CA GLY A 425 -11.84 -7.15 -33.98
C GLY A 425 -12.51 -7.66 -32.70
N ASP A 426 -12.39 -6.97 -31.55
CA ASP A 426 -13.15 -7.31 -30.34
C ASP A 426 -14.60 -6.84 -30.47
N ASP A 427 -15.30 -7.47 -31.42
CA ASP A 427 -16.67 -7.21 -31.82
C ASP A 427 -17.59 -8.37 -31.40
N ILE A 428 -18.88 -8.30 -31.76
CA ILE A 428 -19.87 -9.32 -31.41
C ILE A 428 -19.53 -10.76 -31.86
N ASN A 429 -18.68 -10.92 -32.87
CA ASN A 429 -18.23 -12.22 -33.37
C ASN A 429 -17.02 -12.78 -32.60
N ASN A 430 -16.42 -11.99 -31.72
CA ASN A 430 -15.27 -12.39 -30.89
C ASN A 430 -15.66 -13.25 -29.67
N LEU A 431 -16.95 -13.53 -29.47
CA LEU A 431 -17.44 -14.20 -28.25
C LEU A 431 -17.62 -15.72 -28.40
N ASN A 432 -17.03 -16.48 -27.49
CA ASN A 432 -17.42 -17.88 -27.27
C ASN A 432 -18.72 -17.97 -26.47
N LYS A 433 -19.80 -18.39 -27.13
CA LYS A 433 -21.16 -18.44 -26.55
C LYS A 433 -21.31 -19.43 -25.40
N GLU A 434 -20.55 -20.52 -25.41
CA GLU A 434 -20.59 -21.54 -24.35
C GLU A 434 -19.89 -21.01 -23.10
N ALA A 435 -18.66 -20.51 -23.25
CA ALA A 435 -17.92 -19.90 -22.15
C ALA A 435 -18.70 -18.75 -21.51
N PHE A 436 -19.29 -17.88 -22.34
CA PHE A 436 -20.10 -16.76 -21.85
C PHE A 436 -21.29 -17.23 -20.99
N LEU A 437 -22.01 -18.27 -21.44
CA LEU A 437 -23.13 -18.83 -20.69
C LEU A 437 -22.66 -19.47 -19.38
N VAL A 438 -21.62 -20.30 -19.42
CA VAL A 438 -21.14 -21.05 -18.25
C VAL A 438 -20.59 -20.11 -17.19
N ASN A 439 -19.76 -19.13 -17.57
CA ASN A 439 -19.26 -18.12 -16.64
C ASN A 439 -20.41 -17.29 -16.07
N THR A 440 -21.39 -16.86 -16.87
CA THR A 440 -22.54 -16.12 -16.31
C THR A 440 -23.38 -16.98 -15.35
N GLN A 441 -23.49 -18.29 -15.60
CA GLN A 441 -24.11 -19.21 -14.63
C GLN A 441 -23.28 -19.33 -13.34
N ALA A 442 -21.95 -19.28 -13.43
CA ALA A 442 -21.08 -19.25 -12.26
C ALA A 442 -21.27 -17.96 -11.45
N ILE A 443 -21.42 -16.81 -12.12
CA ILE A 443 -21.80 -15.52 -11.48
C ILE A 443 -23.15 -15.67 -10.77
N ALA A 444 -24.16 -16.22 -11.44
CA ALA A 444 -25.46 -16.48 -10.84
C ALA A 444 -25.38 -17.40 -9.61
N TYR A 445 -24.53 -18.44 -9.67
CA TYR A 445 -24.29 -19.33 -8.54
C TYR A 445 -23.69 -18.60 -7.33
N SER A 446 -22.63 -17.80 -7.52
CA SER A 446 -21.97 -17.07 -6.44
C SER A 446 -22.87 -15.97 -5.85
N VAL A 447 -23.58 -15.23 -6.69
CA VAL A 447 -24.59 -14.24 -6.25
C VAL A 447 -25.67 -14.91 -5.40
N ALA A 448 -26.28 -16.00 -5.87
CA ALA A 448 -27.30 -16.70 -5.10
C ALA A 448 -26.77 -17.25 -3.76
N LYS A 449 -25.53 -17.73 -3.75
CA LYS A 449 -24.88 -18.25 -2.55
C LYS A 449 -24.71 -17.15 -1.50
N TYR A 450 -24.00 -16.07 -1.84
CA TYR A 450 -23.66 -15.02 -0.88
C TYR A 450 -24.83 -14.10 -0.56
N ALA A 451 -25.75 -13.87 -1.50
CA ALA A 451 -26.99 -13.15 -1.22
C ALA A 451 -27.90 -13.91 -0.23
N LYS A 452 -27.74 -15.23 -0.11
CA LYS A 452 -28.48 -16.08 0.83
C LYS A 452 -27.74 -16.29 2.16
N SER A 453 -26.42 -16.44 2.14
CA SER A 453 -25.64 -16.77 3.34
C SER A 453 -24.15 -16.46 3.19
N TRP A 454 -23.53 -15.99 4.27
CA TRP A 454 -22.07 -15.85 4.38
C TRP A 454 -21.37 -17.12 4.90
N LYS A 455 -22.08 -18.24 5.03
CA LYS A 455 -21.49 -19.48 5.54
C LYS A 455 -20.26 -19.88 4.70
N GLY A 456 -19.10 -19.94 5.35
CA GLY A 456 -17.81 -20.24 4.73
C GLY A 456 -16.90 -19.03 4.61
N LEU A 457 -17.45 -17.81 4.51
CA LEU A 457 -16.65 -16.59 4.34
C LEU A 457 -16.55 -15.85 5.69
N PRO A 458 -15.34 -15.66 6.26
CA PRO A 458 -15.14 -15.10 7.60
C PRO A 458 -15.68 -13.67 7.69
N LYS A 459 -16.13 -13.20 8.87
CA LYS A 459 -16.62 -11.81 9.06
C LYS A 459 -15.52 -10.78 8.75
N VAL A 460 -15.94 -9.56 8.41
CA VAL A 460 -15.01 -8.44 8.19
C VAL A 460 -14.20 -8.20 9.46
N ASN A 461 -12.88 -8.35 9.38
CA ASN A 461 -11.95 -7.94 10.41
C ASN A 461 -11.17 -6.73 9.91
N GLN A 462 -11.54 -5.53 10.36
CA GLN A 462 -10.93 -4.28 9.89
C GLN A 462 -9.41 -4.22 10.12
N ASN A 463 -8.89 -4.85 11.19
CA ASN A 463 -7.46 -4.90 11.45
C ASN A 463 -6.73 -5.79 10.45
N ALA A 464 -7.30 -6.96 10.12
CA ALA A 464 -6.77 -7.84 9.07
C ALA A 464 -6.90 -7.20 7.68
N ARG A 465 -7.95 -6.41 7.44
CA ARG A 465 -8.11 -5.68 6.18
C ARG A 465 -7.06 -4.60 5.96
N ARG A 466 -6.77 -3.81 6.99
CA ARG A 466 -5.68 -2.82 6.92
C ARG A 466 -4.34 -3.51 6.64
N TRP A 467 -4.09 -4.65 7.27
CA TRP A 467 -2.89 -5.45 7.02
C TRP A 467 -2.82 -6.02 5.59
N ASP A 468 -3.91 -6.60 5.08
CA ASP A 468 -3.98 -7.12 3.71
C ASP A 468 -3.91 -6.01 2.65
N ALA A 469 -4.49 -4.85 2.95
CA ALA A 469 -4.40 -3.62 2.15
C ALA A 469 -2.95 -3.14 1.99
N ASP A 470 -2.24 -3.02 3.12
CA ASP A 470 -0.84 -2.64 3.15
C ASP A 470 0.02 -3.68 2.38
N ARG A 471 -0.30 -4.97 2.49
CA ARG A 471 0.34 -6.06 1.71
C ARG A 471 0.10 -5.94 0.21
N ALA A 472 -1.13 -5.68 -0.23
CA ALA A 472 -1.48 -5.58 -1.64
C ALA A 472 -0.89 -4.33 -2.31
N GLN A 473 -0.79 -3.22 -1.59
CA GLN A 473 -0.11 -2.01 -2.06
C GLN A 473 1.41 -2.24 -2.27
N ILE A 474 2.01 -3.22 -1.56
CA ILE A 474 3.40 -3.66 -1.74
C ILE A 474 3.57 -4.44 -3.07
N PHE A 475 2.58 -5.24 -3.49
CA PHE A 475 2.64 -6.03 -4.75
C PHE A 475 2.51 -5.18 -6.03
N LYS A 476 1.79 -4.06 -6.01
CA LYS A 476 1.66 -3.18 -7.19
C LYS A 476 2.95 -2.43 -7.54
N ARG A 477 3.88 -2.25 -6.60
CA ARG A 477 5.15 -1.53 -6.85
C ARG A 477 6.22 -2.41 -7.52
N SER A 478 5.98 -3.71 -7.68
CA SER A 478 6.86 -4.63 -8.40
C SER A 478 6.58 -4.76 -9.90
N SER A 479 5.42 -4.30 -10.39
CA SER A 479 4.93 -4.56 -11.76
C SER A 479 4.77 -3.25 -12.54
N GLY A 480 5.72 -2.94 -13.41
CA GLY A 480 5.56 -1.85 -14.40
C GLY A 480 4.69 -2.34 -15.55
N HIS A 481 3.58 -1.66 -15.83
CA HIS A 481 2.66 -2.00 -16.93
C HIS A 481 2.78 -0.99 -18.08
N THR A 482 2.73 -1.49 -19.32
CA THR A 482 2.76 -0.77 -20.60
C THR A 482 1.39 -0.88 -21.28
N HIS A 483 0.83 0.23 -21.77
CA HIS A 483 -0.40 0.27 -22.56
C HIS A 483 -0.19 1.07 -23.86
N ALA A 484 -0.79 0.63 -24.98
CA ALA A 484 -0.71 1.21 -26.32
C ALA A 484 -2.06 1.79 -26.77
N HIS A 485 -2.08 2.98 -27.36
CA HIS A 485 -3.26 3.55 -28.03
C HIS A 485 -2.86 4.17 -29.38
N GLY A 486 -3.60 3.91 -30.46
CA GLY A 486 -3.38 4.52 -31.78
C GLY A 486 -4.70 4.62 -32.57
N GLY A 487 -5.17 5.83 -32.93
CA GLY A 487 -6.26 6.04 -33.91
C GLY A 487 -6.77 7.51 -34.07
N PRO A 488 -6.98 8.04 -35.30
CA PRO A 488 -6.93 9.49 -35.62
C PRO A 488 -8.29 10.23 -35.63
N CYS A 489 -8.27 11.57 -35.53
CA CYS A 489 -9.47 12.44 -35.56
C CYS A 489 -9.20 13.80 -36.24
N GLY A 490 -10.13 14.24 -37.09
CA GLY A 490 -10.08 15.48 -37.87
C GLY A 490 -10.35 16.80 -37.12
N SER A 491 -9.72 17.82 -37.70
CA SER A 491 -9.79 19.29 -37.61
C SER A 491 -10.93 20.02 -36.87
N VAL A 492 -10.60 21.10 -36.15
CA VAL A 492 -10.68 22.52 -36.60
C VAL A 492 -10.39 23.52 -35.43
N GLU A 493 -9.49 24.47 -35.74
CA GLU A 493 -9.28 25.87 -35.30
C GLU A 493 -8.93 26.32 -33.87
N GLN A 494 -7.66 26.76 -33.80
CA GLN A 494 -6.95 27.73 -32.96
C GLN A 494 -7.75 28.86 -32.29
N LEU A 495 -7.33 29.26 -31.10
CA LEU A 495 -7.08 30.67 -30.75
C LEU A 495 -6.03 30.78 -29.63
N SER A 496 -5.02 31.60 -29.88
CA SER A 496 -3.86 31.91 -29.05
C SER A 496 -4.12 33.09 -28.10
N GLN A 497 -3.44 33.13 -26.95
CA GLN A 497 -2.67 34.32 -26.51
C GLN A 497 -1.90 34.10 -25.20
N VAL A 498 -0.72 34.72 -25.17
CA VAL A 498 0.42 34.57 -24.27
C VAL A 498 0.36 35.57 -23.11
N ALA A 499 0.80 35.18 -21.92
CA ALA A 499 1.43 36.09 -20.95
C ALA A 499 2.42 35.34 -20.03
N GLN A 500 3.67 35.82 -20.02
CA GLN A 500 4.81 35.34 -19.23
C GLN A 500 4.86 35.94 -17.80
N PRO A 501 5.74 35.43 -16.90
CA PRO A 501 5.39 35.14 -15.50
C PRO A 501 5.78 36.23 -14.50
N ARG A 502 5.10 36.24 -13.35
CA ARG A 502 5.58 36.89 -12.12
C ARG A 502 5.97 35.84 -11.08
N HIS A 503 7.12 36.06 -10.45
CA HIS A 503 7.66 35.32 -9.33
C HIS A 503 6.60 35.01 -8.25
N ILE A 504 6.45 33.74 -7.91
CA ILE A 504 5.69 33.28 -6.75
C ILE A 504 6.60 32.39 -5.90
N ASN A 505 6.75 32.76 -4.63
CA ASN A 505 7.36 31.97 -3.58
C ASN A 505 6.88 30.51 -3.66
N ARG A 506 7.82 29.55 -3.76
CA ARG A 506 7.50 28.13 -3.70
C ARG A 506 6.90 27.80 -2.33
N ILE A 507 5.58 27.79 -2.26
CA ILE A 507 4.85 27.03 -1.26
C ILE A 507 5.13 25.56 -1.58
N ALA A 508 5.92 24.89 -0.75
CA ALA A 508 6.14 23.46 -0.87
C ALA A 508 4.78 22.75 -0.73
N ARG A 509 4.28 22.21 -1.83
CA ARG A 509 3.15 21.28 -1.85
C ARG A 509 3.76 19.89 -1.67
N PRO A 510 3.42 19.12 -0.63
CA PRO A 510 3.93 17.77 -0.49
C PRO A 510 3.26 16.90 -1.56
N ILE A 511 4.00 16.63 -2.63
CA ILE A 511 3.67 15.67 -3.69
C ILE A 511 4.51 14.42 -3.42
N GLY A 512 3.87 13.27 -3.20
CA GLY A 512 4.52 11.97 -3.29
C GLY A 512 5.55 11.60 -2.21
N ASN A 513 5.98 10.35 -2.27
CA ASN A 513 6.99 9.77 -1.39
C ASN A 513 8.37 10.43 -1.64
N PRO A 514 9.03 11.05 -0.65
CA PRO A 514 10.33 11.72 -0.82
C PRO A 514 11.42 10.86 -1.47
N LEU A 515 11.32 9.53 -1.35
CA LEU A 515 12.23 8.58 -1.98
C LEU A 515 12.28 8.65 -3.51
N LEU A 516 11.21 9.09 -4.17
CA LEU A 516 11.13 9.12 -5.65
C LEU A 516 11.80 10.36 -6.25
N THR A 517 12.00 11.40 -5.44
CA THR A 517 12.61 12.66 -5.84
C THR A 517 13.97 12.88 -5.18
N PHE A 518 14.45 11.91 -4.41
CA PHE A 518 15.70 12.01 -3.67
C PHE A 518 16.90 11.68 -4.58
N PRO A 519 17.94 12.55 -4.67
CA PRO A 519 19.09 12.33 -5.53
C PRO A 519 20.06 11.33 -4.90
N PHE A 520 19.85 10.04 -5.13
CA PHE A 520 20.77 9.00 -4.64
C PHE A 520 22.15 9.09 -5.31
N PRO A 521 23.24 8.79 -4.58
CA PRO A 521 24.61 8.94 -5.07
C PRO A 521 25.02 7.85 -6.06
N VAL A 522 24.21 6.78 -6.16
CA VAL A 522 24.33 5.70 -7.14
C VAL A 522 22.94 5.32 -7.67
N PRO A 523 22.84 4.78 -8.90
CA PRO A 523 21.56 4.30 -9.44
C PRO A 523 20.94 3.24 -8.53
N VAL A 524 19.69 3.46 -8.12
CA VAL A 524 18.97 2.55 -7.22
C VAL A 524 18.39 1.39 -8.01
N THR A 525 18.84 0.16 -7.71
CA THR A 525 18.29 -1.06 -8.32
C THR A 525 16.86 -1.32 -7.86
N LYS A 526 16.09 -2.15 -8.59
CA LYS A 526 14.72 -2.53 -8.17
C LYS A 526 14.68 -3.15 -6.76
N VAL A 527 15.68 -3.98 -6.43
CA VAL A 527 15.81 -4.61 -5.10
C VAL A 527 16.10 -3.57 -4.02
N ALA A 528 17.01 -2.63 -4.30
CA ALA A 528 17.33 -1.54 -3.38
C ALA A 528 16.15 -0.60 -3.18
N SER A 529 15.44 -0.25 -4.25
CA SER A 529 14.24 0.60 -4.21
C SER A 529 13.13 -0.04 -3.40
N LYS A 530 12.93 -1.36 -3.52
CA LYS A 530 11.98 -2.10 -2.69
C LYS A 530 12.38 -2.03 -1.21
N ALA A 531 13.65 -2.32 -0.90
CA ALA A 531 14.13 -2.29 0.47
C ALA A 531 14.02 -0.89 1.12
N LEU A 532 14.37 0.16 0.38
CA LEU A 532 14.18 1.56 0.79
C LEU A 532 12.71 1.88 1.04
N HIS A 533 11.82 1.47 0.13
CA HIS A 533 10.40 1.70 0.24
C HIS A 533 9.80 1.02 1.49
N ASP A 534 10.09 -0.26 1.69
CA ASP A 534 9.61 -1.03 2.83
C ASP A 534 10.11 -0.42 4.15
N PHE A 535 11.37 -0.01 4.19
CA PHE A 535 11.94 0.58 5.40
C PHE A 535 11.31 1.94 5.73
N PHE A 536 11.30 2.87 4.78
CA PHE A 536 10.82 4.22 5.04
C PHE A 536 9.30 4.30 5.15
N ASN A 537 8.52 3.37 4.62
CA ASN A 537 7.06 3.43 4.73
C ASN A 537 6.46 2.48 5.76
N VAL A 538 7.09 1.34 6.02
CA VAL A 538 6.60 0.35 6.98
C VAL A 538 7.45 0.38 8.24
N ILE A 539 8.75 0.07 8.13
CA ILE A 539 9.60 -0.12 9.31
C ILE A 539 9.77 1.17 10.11
N SER A 540 9.90 2.33 9.47
CA SER A 540 10.01 3.59 10.21
C SER A 540 8.82 3.86 11.13
N GLY A 541 7.60 3.45 10.76
CA GLY A 541 6.41 3.56 11.62
C GLY A 541 6.36 2.51 12.74
N VAL A 542 7.17 1.46 12.64
CA VAL A 542 7.41 0.46 13.70
C VAL A 542 8.47 0.98 14.69
N ILE A 543 9.55 1.59 14.18
CA ILE A 543 10.66 2.11 14.98
C ILE A 543 10.27 3.37 15.75
N TYR A 544 9.44 4.25 15.19
CA TYR A 544 9.00 5.50 15.82
C TYR A 544 7.52 5.45 16.20
N PRO A 545 7.12 6.02 17.34
CA PRO A 545 5.75 5.90 17.86
C PRO A 545 4.79 6.87 17.17
N VAL A 546 4.48 6.59 15.90
CA VAL A 546 3.54 7.38 15.07
C VAL A 546 2.12 7.40 15.63
N GLN A 547 1.77 6.41 16.47
CA GLN A 547 0.48 6.31 17.15
C GLN A 547 0.25 7.44 18.16
N LEU A 548 1.31 8.17 18.54
CA LEU A 548 1.24 9.36 19.39
C LEU A 548 0.99 10.66 18.61
N GLY A 549 0.71 10.61 17.31
CA GLY A 549 0.39 11.79 16.50
C GLY A 549 1.61 12.54 15.94
N PHE A 550 2.81 11.96 16.02
CA PHE A 550 4.01 12.55 15.42
C PHE A 550 4.07 12.32 13.90
N SER A 551 4.34 13.39 13.14
CA SER A 551 4.65 13.29 11.71
C SER A 551 6.11 12.88 11.51
N LEU A 552 6.35 11.85 10.71
CA LEU A 552 7.71 11.42 10.35
C LEU A 552 8.24 12.12 9.08
N HIS A 553 7.45 12.98 8.43
CA HIS A 553 7.78 13.46 7.08
C HIS A 553 9.10 14.26 7.05
N GLU A 554 9.26 15.24 7.93
CA GLU A 554 10.46 16.08 7.99
C GLU A 554 11.71 15.28 8.39
N ASP A 555 11.57 14.37 9.35
CA ASP A 555 12.67 13.51 9.79
C ASP A 555 13.09 12.52 8.72
N LYS A 556 12.15 11.95 7.95
CA LYS A 556 12.45 11.07 6.82
C LYS A 556 13.27 11.80 5.76
N CYS A 557 12.89 13.03 5.38
CA CYS A 557 13.63 13.82 4.40
C CYS A 557 15.06 14.10 4.85
N LYS A 558 15.25 14.56 6.10
CA LYS A 558 16.59 14.78 6.67
C LYS A 558 17.42 13.49 6.74
N TRP A 559 16.79 12.37 7.08
CA TRP A 559 17.49 11.08 7.15
C TRP A 559 17.90 10.54 5.79
N LEU A 560 17.10 10.79 4.75
CA LEU A 560 17.48 10.45 3.38
C LEU A 560 18.75 11.22 2.99
N GLU A 561 18.79 12.53 3.26
CA GLU A 561 19.97 13.37 3.02
C GLU A 561 21.21 12.81 3.72
N ILE A 562 21.08 12.40 4.99
CA ILE A 562 22.19 11.92 5.81
C ILE A 562 22.66 10.49 5.41
N MET A 563 21.74 9.55 5.18
CA MET A 563 22.06 8.15 4.84
C MET A 563 22.71 8.01 3.46
N PHE A 564 22.35 8.89 2.55
CA PHE A 564 22.65 8.74 1.13
C PHE A 564 23.51 9.89 0.59
N SER A 565 24.24 10.62 1.43
CA SER A 565 25.08 11.72 0.97
C SER A 565 26.37 11.27 0.22
N GLY A 566 26.56 9.96 0.01
CA GLY A 566 27.68 9.42 -0.77
C GLY A 566 27.63 7.89 -0.90
N GLU A 567 28.35 7.34 -1.88
CA GLU A 567 28.33 5.91 -2.25
C GLU A 567 28.58 4.96 -1.07
N ALA A 568 29.59 5.24 -0.25
CA ALA A 568 29.91 4.40 0.91
C ALA A 568 28.80 4.38 1.99
N ALA A 569 28.13 5.52 2.19
CA ALA A 569 27.01 5.57 3.12
C ALA A 569 25.75 4.96 2.51
N TYR A 570 25.58 5.05 1.18
CA TYR A 570 24.50 4.37 0.49
C TYR A 570 24.55 2.86 0.70
N GLU A 571 25.70 2.22 0.45
CA GLU A 571 25.84 0.76 0.59
C GLU A 571 25.64 0.29 2.04
N CYS A 572 26.22 1.02 3.00
CA CYS A 572 26.05 0.75 4.42
C CYS A 572 24.59 0.92 4.88
N SER A 573 23.97 2.03 4.48
CA SER A 573 22.57 2.34 4.78
C SER A 573 21.62 1.32 4.17
N LEU A 574 21.88 0.88 2.93
CA LEU A 574 21.07 -0.12 2.26
C LEU A 574 21.16 -1.49 2.96
N THR A 575 22.35 -1.87 3.42
CA THR A 575 22.57 -3.11 4.16
C THR A 575 21.84 -3.09 5.51
N LEU A 576 21.95 -1.99 6.26
CA LEU A 576 21.19 -1.78 7.49
C LEU A 576 19.67 -1.84 7.24
N ILE A 577 19.21 -1.21 6.16
CA ILE A 577 17.80 -1.20 5.75
C ILE A 577 17.32 -2.62 5.45
N GLN A 578 18.11 -3.41 4.72
CA GLN A 578 17.79 -4.80 4.40
C GLN A 578 17.74 -5.66 5.67
N ALA A 579 18.73 -5.55 6.56
CA ALA A 579 18.76 -6.25 7.84
C ALA A 579 17.56 -5.87 8.72
N SER A 580 17.16 -4.60 8.70
CA SER A 580 15.97 -4.13 9.39
C SER A 580 14.70 -4.75 8.78
N ASN A 581 14.54 -4.72 7.46
CA ASN A 581 13.38 -5.33 6.79
C ASN A 581 13.30 -6.83 7.07
N GLU A 582 14.41 -7.55 7.05
CA GLU A 582 14.44 -8.98 7.37
C GLU A 582 14.05 -9.25 8.83
N THR A 583 14.57 -8.46 9.77
CA THR A 583 14.27 -8.60 11.21
C THR A 583 12.80 -8.33 11.52
N PHE A 584 12.21 -7.30 10.89
CA PHE A 584 10.86 -6.83 11.24
C PHE A 584 9.75 -7.37 10.32
N LEU A 585 10.04 -7.78 9.08
CA LEU A 585 9.04 -8.31 8.12
C LEU A 585 9.17 -9.82 7.88
N GLY A 586 10.25 -10.47 8.32
CA GLY A 586 10.51 -11.89 8.11
C GLY A 586 11.36 -12.21 6.86
N ALA A 587 11.58 -13.50 6.62
CA ALA A 587 12.51 -13.99 5.60
C ALA A 587 12.09 -13.64 4.15
N GLY A 588 13.06 -13.28 3.31
CA GLY A 588 12.86 -12.91 1.90
C GLY A 588 13.66 -11.70 1.40
N TYR A 589 14.38 -11.01 2.30
CA TYR A 589 15.24 -9.85 1.97
C TYR A 589 16.74 -10.18 1.94
N GLY A 590 17.10 -11.46 2.06
CA GLY A 590 18.49 -11.91 2.07
C GLY A 590 19.20 -11.52 0.78
N CYS A 591 20.09 -10.53 0.86
CA CYS A 591 20.99 -10.22 -0.22
C CYS A 591 22.05 -11.34 -0.30
N PRO A 592 22.22 -12.03 -1.44
CA PRO A 592 23.28 -13.04 -1.61
C PRO A 592 24.70 -12.48 -1.38
N ASN A 593 24.86 -11.15 -1.31
CA ASN A 593 26.11 -10.41 -1.19
C ASN A 593 26.28 -9.62 0.13
N ALA A 594 25.47 -9.82 1.17
CA ALA A 594 25.56 -9.03 2.42
C ALA A 594 26.98 -8.99 3.04
N ILE A 595 27.71 -10.12 2.99
CA ILE A 595 29.10 -10.23 3.46
C ILE A 595 30.07 -9.43 2.56
N SER A 596 29.84 -9.42 1.25
CA SER A 596 30.64 -8.66 0.29
C SER A 596 30.46 -7.15 0.49
N CYS A 597 29.21 -6.71 0.69
CA CYS A 597 28.88 -5.32 0.96
C CYS A 597 29.46 -4.83 2.31
N LEU A 598 29.38 -5.67 3.36
CA LEU A 598 30.00 -5.37 4.66
C LEU A 598 31.53 -5.23 4.54
N SER A 599 32.18 -6.13 3.80
CA SER A 599 33.63 -6.09 3.54
C SER A 599 34.06 -4.84 2.77
N GLN A 600 33.29 -4.45 1.74
CA GLN A 600 33.52 -3.23 0.96
C GLN A 600 33.32 -1.97 1.80
N THR A 601 32.27 -1.94 2.64
CA THR A 601 31.99 -0.83 3.56
C THR A 601 33.13 -0.65 4.57
N LEU A 602 33.64 -1.73 5.18
CA LEU A 602 34.76 -1.66 6.11
C LEU A 602 36.05 -1.15 5.44
N ALA A 603 36.31 -1.55 4.19
CA ALA A 603 37.45 -1.05 3.41
C ALA A 603 37.33 0.46 3.11
N GLN A 604 36.13 0.94 2.79
CA GLN A 604 35.85 2.36 2.54
C GLN A 604 35.93 3.20 3.83
N VAL A 605 35.42 2.70 4.95
CA VAL A 605 35.56 3.37 6.26
C VAL A 605 37.03 3.48 6.64
N LYS A 606 37.83 2.43 6.45
CA LYS A 606 39.27 2.47 6.72
C LYS A 606 39.97 3.54 5.88
N LYS A 607 39.69 3.58 4.57
CA LYS A 607 40.26 4.59 3.66
C LYS A 607 39.86 6.02 4.04
N ARG A 608 38.64 6.22 4.54
CA ARG A 608 38.16 7.54 5.01
C ARG A 608 38.78 7.96 6.33
N LEU A 609 38.98 7.02 7.26
CA LEU A 609 39.67 7.28 8.53
C LEU A 609 41.15 7.68 8.32
N GLU A 610 41.72 7.39 7.16
CA GLU A 610 43.07 7.79 6.75
C GLU A 610 43.10 9.18 6.07
N GLY A 611 41.96 9.81 5.79
CA GLY A 611 41.83 11.08 5.07
C GLY A 611 41.26 12.25 5.89
N GLU A 612 41.06 13.41 5.24
CA GLU A 612 40.61 14.65 5.88
C GLU A 612 39.14 14.59 6.39
N ASP A 613 38.32 13.69 5.83
CA ASP A 613 36.91 13.51 6.19
C ASP A 613 36.65 12.62 7.43
N ALA A 614 37.71 12.17 8.11
CA ALA A 614 37.64 11.22 9.22
C ALA A 614 36.73 11.67 10.38
N LEU A 615 36.56 12.99 10.57
CA LEU A 615 35.76 13.58 11.64
C LEU A 615 34.41 14.18 11.16
N SER A 616 33.99 13.89 9.93
CA SER A 616 32.72 14.40 9.38
C SER A 616 31.49 13.74 10.01
N ASP A 617 30.33 14.42 9.96
CA ASP A 617 29.01 13.88 10.34
C ASP A 617 28.66 12.62 9.52
N HIS A 618 29.17 12.55 8.30
CA HIS A 618 29.01 11.41 7.42
C HIS A 618 29.74 10.16 7.94
N THR A 619 30.96 10.31 8.45
CA THR A 619 31.70 9.20 9.08
C THR A 619 30.97 8.69 10.33
N LEU A 620 30.39 9.58 11.15
CA LEU A 620 29.57 9.17 12.30
C LEU A 620 28.36 8.33 11.87
N THR A 621 27.68 8.74 10.81
CA THR A 621 26.49 8.05 10.28
C THR A 621 26.81 6.64 9.80
N VAL A 622 27.91 6.46 9.05
CA VAL A 622 28.34 5.14 8.57
C VAL A 622 28.72 4.22 9.73
N VAL A 623 29.48 4.73 10.72
CA VAL A 623 29.85 3.93 11.90
C VAL A 623 28.62 3.55 12.72
N MET A 624 27.65 4.44 12.89
CA MET A 624 26.37 4.13 13.52
C MET A 624 25.58 3.05 12.76
N ALA A 625 25.54 3.13 11.43
CA ALA A 625 24.84 2.14 10.62
C ALA A 625 25.45 0.73 10.79
N LEU A 626 26.78 0.64 10.83
CA LEU A 626 27.50 -0.61 11.15
C LEU A 626 27.13 -1.12 12.55
N ILE A 627 27.14 -0.27 13.57
CA ILE A 627 26.75 -0.66 14.93
C ILE A 627 25.34 -1.24 14.94
N ASN A 628 24.37 -0.51 14.39
CA ASN A 628 22.96 -0.93 14.39
C ASN A 628 22.76 -2.24 13.60
N GLN A 629 23.52 -2.45 12.52
CA GLN A 629 23.49 -3.70 11.77
C GLN A 629 24.01 -4.89 12.61
N GLU A 630 25.17 -4.74 13.25
CA GLU A 630 25.73 -5.79 14.12
C GLU A 630 24.82 -6.07 15.33
N GLN A 631 24.12 -5.05 15.84
CA GLN A 631 23.12 -5.21 16.90
C GLN A 631 21.90 -6.02 16.46
N LEU A 632 21.39 -5.79 15.25
CA LEU A 632 20.29 -6.60 14.66
C LEU A 632 20.75 -8.04 14.42
N ALA A 633 21.99 -8.22 13.95
CA ALA A 633 22.60 -9.54 13.74
C ALA A 633 23.03 -10.25 15.04
N GLN A 634 22.81 -9.63 16.21
CA GLN A 634 23.21 -10.13 17.54
C GLN A 634 24.72 -10.40 17.66
N GLN A 635 25.55 -9.70 16.88
CA GLN A 635 27.02 -9.80 16.87
C GLN A 635 27.64 -8.77 17.83
N HIS A 636 27.45 -9.01 19.13
CA HIS A 636 27.77 -8.04 20.17
C HIS A 636 29.24 -7.59 20.21
N SER A 637 30.18 -8.52 20.02
CA SER A 637 31.61 -8.19 20.02
C SER A 637 32.02 -7.30 18.84
N ALA A 638 31.38 -7.47 17.68
CA ALA A 638 31.62 -6.60 16.51
C ALA A 638 31.04 -5.21 16.75
N ALA A 639 29.80 -5.13 17.27
CA ALA A 639 29.17 -3.87 17.66
C ALA A 639 30.02 -3.09 18.68
N GLU A 640 30.62 -3.76 19.67
CA GLU A 640 31.49 -3.13 20.68
C GLU A 640 32.72 -2.45 20.06
N VAL A 641 33.37 -3.10 19.09
CA VAL A 641 34.52 -2.52 18.37
C VAL A 641 34.11 -1.24 17.64
N HIS A 642 32.96 -1.26 16.96
CA HIS A 642 32.44 -0.07 16.26
C HIS A 642 32.01 1.04 17.23
N MET A 643 31.42 0.69 18.38
CA MET A 643 31.08 1.64 19.45
C MET A 643 32.32 2.35 20.01
N MET A 644 33.42 1.64 20.23
CA MET A 644 34.69 2.24 20.67
C MET A 644 35.26 3.18 19.60
N GLY A 645 35.14 2.81 18.33
CA GLY A 645 35.48 3.68 17.20
C GLY A 645 34.64 4.97 17.19
N LEU A 646 33.31 4.84 17.33
CA LEU A 646 32.38 5.97 17.39
C LEU A 646 32.73 6.91 18.55
N LYS A 647 33.00 6.37 19.74
CA LYS A 647 33.42 7.15 20.90
C LYS A 647 34.67 7.98 20.61
N LYS A 648 35.69 7.36 20.02
CA LYS A 648 36.94 8.05 19.69
C LYS A 648 36.71 9.21 18.72
N ILE A 649 35.84 9.04 17.72
CA ILE A 649 35.50 10.11 16.77
C ILE A 649 34.78 11.26 17.49
N VAL A 650 33.79 10.95 18.33
CA VAL A 650 33.06 11.96 19.11
C VAL A 650 33.98 12.71 20.08
N ASP A 651 34.89 12.01 20.77
CA ASP A 651 35.89 12.64 21.65
C ASP A 651 36.79 13.61 20.89
N LEU A 652 37.25 13.22 19.68
CA LEU A 652 38.10 14.06 18.82
C LEU A 652 37.38 15.32 18.32
N ARG A 653 36.05 15.30 18.25
CA ARG A 653 35.22 16.46 17.91
C ARG A 653 34.89 17.34 19.11
N GLY A 654 35.32 16.98 20.32
CA GLY A 654 35.08 17.73 21.55
C GLY A 654 33.80 17.32 22.29
N GLY A 655 33.22 16.16 21.98
CA GLY A 655 32.05 15.60 22.67
C GLY A 655 30.72 15.80 21.92
N LEU A 656 29.65 15.20 22.46
CA LEU A 656 28.33 15.17 21.80
C LEU A 656 27.74 16.57 21.53
N ASP A 657 28.00 17.54 22.40
CA ASP A 657 27.47 18.89 22.26
C ASP A 657 28.14 19.72 21.16
N GLN A 658 29.26 19.22 20.60
CA GLN A 658 29.96 19.85 19.49
C GLN A 658 29.54 19.30 18.11
N ILE A 659 28.59 18.35 18.08
CA ILE A 659 28.02 17.83 16.84
C ILE A 659 27.04 18.87 16.28
N GLN A 660 27.28 19.32 15.05
CA GLN A 660 26.51 20.40 14.42
C GLN A 660 25.04 20.02 14.21
N GLU A 661 24.79 18.81 13.71
CA GLU A 661 23.44 18.31 13.49
C GLU A 661 22.89 17.60 14.74
N VAL A 662 21.95 18.25 15.44
CA VAL A 662 21.33 17.73 16.67
C VAL A 662 20.68 16.35 16.46
N THR A 663 20.09 16.12 15.29
CA THR A 663 19.51 14.81 14.93
C THR A 663 20.56 13.70 14.94
N VAL A 664 21.79 13.97 14.50
CA VAL A 664 22.89 12.99 14.53
C VAL A 664 23.27 12.69 15.99
N ALA A 665 23.39 13.72 16.83
CA ALA A 665 23.71 13.55 18.26
C ALA A 665 22.67 12.67 18.99
N VAL A 666 21.37 12.92 18.78
CA VAL A 666 20.29 12.12 19.36
C VAL A 666 20.35 10.67 18.88
N LYS A 667 20.71 10.42 17.62
CA LYS A 667 20.79 9.07 17.06
C LYS A 667 21.99 8.30 17.62
N ILE A 668 23.15 8.94 17.80
CA ILE A 668 24.28 8.36 18.53
C ILE A 668 23.84 7.92 19.91
N CYS A 669 23.10 8.78 20.62
CA CYS A 669 22.59 8.48 21.96
C CYS A 669 21.64 7.27 21.95
N ARG A 670 20.72 7.18 20.97
CA ARG A 670 19.82 6.04 20.83
C ARG A 670 20.56 4.73 20.57
N THR A 671 21.57 4.76 19.70
CA THR A 671 22.42 3.59 19.40
C THR A 671 23.18 3.14 20.66
N ASP A 672 23.75 4.08 21.42
CA ASP A 672 24.45 3.80 22.69
C ASP A 672 23.51 3.20 23.75
N ILE A 673 22.35 3.82 23.98
CA ILE A 673 21.34 3.32 24.91
C ILE A 673 20.93 1.89 24.54
N LEU A 674 20.62 1.64 23.26
CA LEU A 674 20.23 0.30 22.81
C LEU A 674 21.38 -0.70 23.03
N PHE A 675 22.61 -0.33 22.69
CA PHE A 675 23.78 -1.18 22.87
C PHE A 675 24.00 -1.56 24.32
N SER A 676 23.98 -0.59 25.22
CA SER A 676 24.09 -0.83 26.67
C SER A 676 23.00 -1.75 27.18
N MET A 677 21.76 -1.57 26.74
CA MET A 677 20.64 -2.41 27.19
C MET A 677 20.75 -3.86 26.71
N GLN A 678 21.24 -4.09 25.48
CA GLN A 678 21.44 -5.43 24.95
C GLN A 678 22.54 -6.21 25.69
N GLN A 679 23.58 -5.50 26.14
CA GLN A 679 24.70 -6.08 26.87
C GLN A 679 24.52 -6.09 28.39
N ASP A 680 23.47 -5.47 28.91
CA ASP A 680 23.37 -5.09 30.32
C ASP A 680 24.59 -4.28 30.82
N GLY A 681 25.09 -3.41 29.95
CA GLY A 681 26.22 -2.52 30.20
C GLY A 681 25.80 -1.11 30.63
N ARG A 682 26.79 -0.30 31.00
CA ARG A 682 26.59 1.14 31.19
C ARG A 682 26.73 1.89 29.85
N PRO A 683 26.05 3.02 29.68
CA PRO A 683 26.20 3.85 28.49
C PRO A 683 27.60 4.45 28.36
N ILE A 684 28.08 4.55 27.12
CA ILE A 684 29.39 5.09 26.79
C ILE A 684 29.35 6.62 26.78
N PHE A 685 28.23 7.18 26.36
CA PHE A 685 28.00 8.62 26.35
C PHE A 685 27.01 9.05 27.45
N TYR A 686 26.78 10.35 27.53
CA TYR A 686 25.76 10.92 28.39
C TYR A 686 25.22 12.19 27.76
N ARG A 687 23.88 12.29 27.69
CA ARG A 687 23.18 13.48 27.21
C ARG A 687 21.87 13.62 27.98
N ASP A 688 21.67 14.76 28.62
CA ASP A 688 20.44 15.08 29.32
C ASP A 688 20.03 16.51 28.96
N ARG A 689 18.93 16.63 28.23
CA ARG A 689 18.34 17.90 27.76
C ARG A 689 16.97 18.15 28.37
N MET A 690 16.62 17.44 29.46
CA MET A 690 15.29 17.51 30.05
C MET A 690 14.94 18.93 30.51
N GLY A 691 15.90 19.66 31.10
CA GLY A 691 15.72 21.06 31.51
C GLY A 691 15.38 21.98 30.34
N ASP A 692 16.14 21.90 29.24
CA ASP A 692 15.90 22.73 28.06
C ASP A 692 14.52 22.47 27.43
N ILE A 693 14.08 21.21 27.40
CA ILE A 693 12.76 20.85 26.87
C ILE A 693 11.64 21.38 27.78
N ARG A 694 11.82 21.32 29.11
CA ARG A 694 10.87 21.92 30.07
C ARG A 694 10.75 23.43 29.84
N ASP A 695 11.86 24.14 29.71
CA ASP A 695 11.87 25.58 29.46
C ASP A 695 11.19 25.93 28.11
N ALA A 696 11.49 25.16 27.06
CA ALA A 696 10.87 25.33 25.75
C ALA A 696 9.36 25.07 25.78
N LEU A 697 8.88 24.05 26.50
CA LEU A 697 7.45 23.79 26.67
C LEU A 697 6.77 24.89 27.50
N ALA A 698 7.39 25.32 28.60
CA ALA A 698 6.88 26.38 29.46
C ALA A 698 6.71 27.70 28.68
N SER A 699 7.67 28.04 27.81
CA SER A 699 7.57 29.20 26.91
C SER A 699 6.38 29.13 25.94
N ARG A 700 5.93 27.91 25.60
CA ARG A 700 4.77 27.64 24.75
C ARG A 700 3.46 27.50 25.54
N GLY A 701 3.50 27.69 26.87
CA GLY A 701 2.33 27.56 27.75
C GLY A 701 1.96 26.12 28.11
N PHE A 702 2.88 25.16 27.92
CA PHE A 702 2.69 23.78 28.32
C PHE A 702 3.50 23.47 29.56
N ASP A 703 2.89 22.74 30.48
CA ASP A 703 3.54 22.34 31.73
C ASP A 703 3.91 20.86 31.70
N LEU A 704 5.20 20.60 31.87
CA LEU A 704 5.74 19.25 32.09
C LEU A 704 6.06 19.04 33.58
N ASN A 705 5.93 20.08 34.41
CA ASN A 705 6.19 20.00 35.83
C ASN A 705 5.14 19.15 36.55
N HIS A 706 5.54 18.71 37.72
CA HIS A 706 4.77 17.77 38.51
C HIS A 706 3.73 18.51 39.34
N ASP A 707 2.48 18.07 39.27
CA ASP A 707 1.51 18.33 40.34
C ASP A 707 2.02 17.57 41.58
N SER A 708 2.85 18.24 42.39
CA SER A 708 3.66 17.66 43.47
C SER A 708 2.82 17.01 44.58
N ASP A 709 1.58 17.46 44.73
CA ASP A 709 0.81 17.21 45.96
C ASP A 709 0.05 15.89 45.92
N ALA A 710 -0.22 15.32 44.74
CA ALA A 710 -0.98 14.07 44.60
C ALA A 710 -0.10 12.80 44.59
N TYR A 711 1.18 12.92 44.26
CA TYR A 711 2.08 11.78 44.01
C TYR A 711 3.22 11.65 45.03
N SER A 712 3.65 12.75 45.67
CA SER A 712 4.77 12.76 46.64
C SER A 712 4.57 11.81 47.83
N VAL A 713 3.34 11.70 48.34
CA VAL A 713 3.06 10.90 49.56
C VAL A 713 3.35 9.40 49.37
N ARG A 714 3.24 8.86 48.15
CA ARG A 714 3.46 7.42 47.86
C ARG A 714 4.92 7.08 47.53
N HIS A 715 5.70 8.05 47.06
CA HIS A 715 7.05 7.81 46.53
C HIS A 715 8.19 8.37 47.39
N ASN A 716 7.90 8.97 48.55
CA ASN A 716 8.87 9.45 49.56
C ASN A 716 9.94 8.42 50.03
N ARG A 717 9.88 7.17 49.57
CA ARG A 717 10.86 6.10 49.84
C ARG A 717 11.84 5.85 48.69
N LEU A 718 11.70 6.54 47.54
CA LEU A 718 12.60 6.37 46.40
C LEU A 718 13.90 7.15 46.57
N ASP A 719 14.93 6.72 45.85
CA ASP A 719 16.16 7.50 45.71
C ASP A 719 15.81 8.78 44.95
N PRO A 720 16.27 9.97 45.39
CA PRO A 720 15.88 11.24 44.77
C PRO A 720 16.11 11.29 43.26
N GLY A 721 17.19 10.67 42.77
CA GLY A 721 17.47 10.64 41.34
C GLY A 721 16.50 9.75 40.56
N LEU A 722 16.03 8.65 41.17
CA LEU A 722 15.03 7.76 40.57
C LEU A 722 13.61 8.38 40.65
N GLU A 723 13.33 9.11 41.72
CA GLU A 723 12.09 9.87 41.88
C GLU A 723 11.95 10.95 40.79
N ASP A 724 13.00 11.74 40.55
CA ASP A 724 13.02 12.74 39.49
C ASP A 724 12.74 12.12 38.10
N VAL A 725 13.34 10.96 37.82
CA VAL A 725 13.12 10.24 36.57
C VAL A 725 11.69 9.72 36.45
N PHE A 726 11.14 9.18 37.54
CA PHE A 726 9.76 8.71 37.57
C PHE A 726 8.79 9.87 37.30
N LEU A 727 8.98 10.99 37.98
CA LEU A 727 8.15 12.17 37.85
C LEU A 727 8.22 12.76 36.43
N ASP A 728 9.41 12.82 35.83
CA ASP A 728 9.59 13.22 34.43
C ASP A 728 8.83 12.33 33.45
N THR A 729 8.92 11.02 33.68
CA THR A 729 8.21 10.03 32.87
C THR A 729 6.69 10.23 33.01
N MET A 730 6.21 10.51 34.21
CA MET A 730 4.80 10.82 34.47
C MET A 730 4.35 12.11 33.79
N GLY A 731 5.16 13.17 33.86
CA GLY A 731 4.90 14.45 33.19
C GLY A 731 4.75 14.25 31.68
N MET A 732 5.69 13.51 31.08
CA MET A 732 5.62 13.13 29.66
C MET A 732 4.33 12.36 29.32
N CYS A 733 3.99 11.33 30.11
CA CYS A 733 2.79 10.52 29.90
C CYS A 733 1.52 11.37 29.94
N ARG A 734 1.38 12.26 30.94
CA ARG A 734 0.21 13.13 31.08
C ARG A 734 0.09 14.10 29.91
N LEU A 735 1.19 14.72 29.51
CA LEU A 735 1.21 15.66 28.40
C LEU A 735 0.73 14.98 27.11
N LEU A 736 1.26 13.81 26.79
CA LEU A 736 0.91 13.07 25.57
C LEU A 736 -0.50 12.47 25.62
N ASN A 737 -0.93 11.95 26.77
CA ASN A 737 -2.30 11.46 26.93
C ASN A 737 -3.34 12.58 26.82
N LYS A 738 -3.00 13.81 27.25
CA LYS A 738 -3.89 14.97 27.17
C LYS A 738 -4.00 15.55 25.77
N TYR A 739 -2.92 15.52 24.99
CA TYR A 739 -2.83 16.16 23.68
C TYR A 739 -2.55 15.17 22.54
N MET A 740 -3.13 13.97 22.60
CA MET A 740 -2.82 12.87 21.68
C MET A 740 -3.04 13.21 20.20
N ASP A 741 -4.06 14.00 19.87
CA ASP A 741 -4.37 14.39 18.49
C ASP A 741 -3.40 15.44 17.94
N LYS A 742 -2.76 16.22 18.83
CA LYS A 742 -1.83 17.29 18.46
C LYS A 742 -0.83 17.53 19.58
N PRO A 743 0.23 16.69 19.68
CA PRO A 743 1.23 16.82 20.72
C PRO A 743 1.88 18.21 20.70
N PRO A 744 2.16 18.81 21.86
CA PRO A 744 2.88 20.09 21.93
C PRO A 744 4.38 19.93 21.67
N LEU A 745 4.86 18.69 21.47
CA LEU A 745 6.22 18.31 21.18
C LEU A 745 6.36 17.98 19.69
N ASN A 746 7.49 18.33 19.08
CA ASN A 746 7.90 17.70 17.82
C ASN A 746 8.62 16.36 18.10
N LEU A 747 8.87 15.57 17.04
CA LEU A 747 9.50 14.25 17.20
C LEU A 747 10.89 14.37 17.84
N LEU A 748 11.72 15.33 17.44
CA LEU A 748 13.07 15.51 17.98
C LEU A 748 13.06 15.83 19.48
N GLU A 749 12.18 16.74 19.92
CA GLU A 749 11.99 17.08 21.33
C GLU A 749 11.55 15.86 22.15
N PHE A 750 10.62 15.07 21.60
CA PHE A 750 10.20 13.82 22.22
C PHE A 750 11.37 12.82 22.32
N GLN A 751 12.19 12.71 21.28
CA GLN A 751 13.37 11.83 21.29
C GLN A 751 14.42 12.29 22.32
N GLU A 752 14.62 13.59 22.52
CA GLU A 752 15.51 14.14 23.55
C GLU A 752 15.00 13.83 24.97
N ILE A 753 13.68 13.89 25.21
CA ILE A 753 13.08 13.43 26.47
C ILE A 753 13.40 11.94 26.69
N LEU A 754 13.17 11.11 25.66
CA LEU A 754 13.43 9.67 25.74
C LEU A 754 14.90 9.36 26.01
N VAL A 755 15.83 10.06 25.37
CA VAL A 755 17.28 9.91 25.58
C VAL A 755 17.66 10.31 27.01
N SER A 756 17.16 11.45 27.48
CA SER A 756 17.46 11.99 28.81
C SER A 756 16.97 11.08 29.94
N ILE A 757 15.76 10.54 29.82
CA ILE A 757 15.20 9.58 30.79
C ILE A 757 16.01 8.28 30.79
N CYS A 758 16.28 7.69 29.61
CA CYS A 758 17.02 6.44 29.51
C CYS A 758 18.45 6.53 30.06
N TYR A 759 19.18 7.62 29.77
CA TYR A 759 20.53 7.80 30.33
C TYR A 759 20.52 7.88 31.85
N ARG A 760 19.56 8.58 32.45
CA ARG A 760 19.43 8.64 33.92
C ARG A 760 19.10 7.27 34.52
N LEU A 761 18.20 6.50 33.89
CA LEU A 761 17.90 5.12 34.30
C LEU A 761 19.13 4.21 34.23
N LEU A 762 19.84 4.20 33.10
CA LEU A 762 20.99 3.32 32.87
C LEU A 762 22.22 3.71 33.68
N ARG A 763 22.33 4.98 34.12
CA ARG A 763 23.38 5.41 35.07
C ARG A 763 23.05 5.08 36.51
N PHE A 764 21.77 5.08 36.87
CA PHE A 764 21.31 4.68 38.21
C PHE A 764 21.74 3.24 38.51
N ARG A 765 21.30 2.28 37.68
CA ARG A 765 21.67 0.86 37.77
C ARG A 765 21.59 0.16 36.41
N THR A 766 22.36 -0.92 36.22
CA THR A 766 22.09 -1.90 35.15
C THR A 766 20.90 -2.81 35.53
N LEU A 767 20.40 -3.59 34.59
CA LEU A 767 19.29 -4.53 34.84
C LEU A 767 19.74 -5.64 35.80
N ASP A 768 20.96 -6.20 35.65
CA ASP A 768 21.46 -7.24 36.57
C ASP A 768 21.77 -6.67 37.96
N GLU A 769 22.26 -5.43 38.07
CA GLU A 769 22.42 -4.74 39.37
C GLU A 769 21.06 -4.61 40.10
N SER A 770 20.00 -4.22 39.38
CA SER A 770 18.65 -4.14 39.93
C SER A 770 18.08 -5.52 40.29
N ARG A 771 18.29 -6.53 39.43
CA ARG A 771 17.91 -7.93 39.70
C ARG A 771 18.54 -8.46 40.98
N ARG A 772 19.85 -8.25 41.18
CA ARG A 772 20.56 -8.75 42.37
C ARG A 772 20.11 -8.11 43.67
N LYS A 773 19.67 -6.84 43.64
CA LYS A 773 19.17 -6.14 44.83
C LYS A 773 17.73 -6.50 45.17
N SER A 774 16.86 -6.57 44.15
CA SER A 774 15.43 -6.88 44.31
C SER A 774 14.72 -6.05 45.40
N ASP A 775 15.09 -4.76 45.51
CA ASP A 775 14.47 -3.77 46.41
C ASP A 775 13.35 -2.99 45.70
N ILE A 776 12.62 -2.13 46.42
CA ILE A 776 11.56 -1.29 45.83
C ILE A 776 12.09 -0.34 44.75
N HIS A 777 13.35 0.08 44.84
CA HIS A 777 14.01 0.88 43.81
C HIS A 777 14.23 0.07 42.53
N SER A 778 14.58 -1.21 42.64
CA SER A 778 14.72 -2.13 41.51
C SER A 778 13.38 -2.31 40.78
N ALA A 779 12.26 -2.38 41.50
CA ALA A 779 10.92 -2.45 40.88
C ALA A 779 10.61 -1.22 40.02
N HIS A 780 10.83 -0.02 40.57
CA HIS A 780 10.60 1.23 39.85
C HIS A 780 11.61 1.41 38.71
N HIS A 781 12.90 1.20 38.97
CA HIS A 781 13.95 1.31 37.96
C HIS A 781 13.72 0.35 36.80
N PHE A 782 13.51 -0.93 37.08
CA PHE A 782 13.31 -1.94 36.05
C PHE A 782 11.99 -1.74 35.31
N GLY A 783 10.91 -1.43 36.03
CA GLY A 783 9.61 -1.13 35.43
C GLY A 783 9.66 0.09 34.51
N LEU A 784 10.31 1.17 34.95
CA LEU A 784 10.55 2.35 34.11
C LEU A 784 11.42 2.01 32.90
N THR A 785 12.44 1.18 33.09
CA THR A 785 13.34 0.79 31.99
C THR A 785 12.60 -0.03 30.92
N ILE A 786 11.73 -0.96 31.32
CA ILE A 786 10.86 -1.69 30.38
C ILE A 786 9.85 -0.75 29.72
N PHE A 787 9.23 0.15 30.49
CA PHE A 787 8.31 1.15 29.97
C PHE A 787 8.98 2.04 28.91
N MET A 788 10.24 2.42 29.12
CA MET A 788 10.98 3.18 28.12
C MET A 788 11.28 2.33 26.88
N LEU A 789 11.59 1.03 27.04
CA LEU A 789 11.79 0.11 25.93
C LEU A 789 10.55 -0.07 25.06
N SER A 790 9.36 -0.19 25.68
CA SER A 790 8.11 -0.33 24.93
C SER A 790 7.84 0.87 24.03
N ILE A 791 8.28 2.07 24.44
CA ILE A 791 8.17 3.30 23.67
C ILE A 791 9.26 3.40 22.58
N TYR A 792 10.50 2.98 22.88
CA TYR A 792 11.64 3.12 21.97
C TYR A 792 11.48 2.36 20.64
N TRP A 793 10.61 1.33 20.60
CA TRP A 793 10.36 0.43 19.45
C TRP A 793 8.88 0.05 19.25
N SER A 794 7.94 0.90 19.70
CA SER A 794 6.48 0.73 19.52
C SER A 794 5.97 -0.70 19.78
N ASN A 795 6.34 -1.31 20.92
CA ASN A 795 5.99 -2.67 21.35
C ASN A 795 6.66 -3.86 20.62
N ASN A 796 7.75 -3.66 19.88
CA ASN A 796 8.55 -4.74 19.26
C ASN A 796 9.87 -5.04 19.99
N HIS A 797 9.95 -4.67 21.27
CA HIS A 797 11.16 -4.77 22.10
C HIS A 797 11.61 -6.21 22.40
N HIS A 798 10.72 -7.19 22.28
CA HIS A 798 11.03 -8.62 22.40
C HIS A 798 12.10 -9.11 21.40
N LEU A 799 12.31 -8.37 20.30
CA LEU A 799 13.32 -8.68 19.28
C LEU A 799 14.75 -8.32 19.69
N MET A 800 14.92 -7.50 20.74
CA MET A 800 16.23 -6.88 21.03
C MET A 800 16.69 -7.05 22.49
N THR A 801 15.80 -7.27 23.45
CA THR A 801 16.21 -7.67 24.81
C THR A 801 16.31 -9.18 24.94
N LYS A 802 17.26 -9.70 25.74
CA LYS A 802 17.29 -11.12 26.14
C LYS A 802 16.01 -11.46 26.92
N PRO A 803 14.99 -12.10 26.34
CA PRO A 803 13.68 -12.22 26.98
C PRO A 803 13.75 -13.00 28.30
N GLY A 804 14.67 -13.98 28.37
CA GLY A 804 14.96 -14.73 29.59
C GLY A 804 15.57 -13.88 30.72
N LEU A 805 16.35 -12.83 30.42
CA LEU A 805 16.85 -11.90 31.43
C LEU A 805 15.67 -11.10 32.01
N VAL A 806 14.78 -10.60 31.15
CA VAL A 806 13.60 -9.86 31.57
C VAL A 806 12.69 -10.72 32.46
N ALA A 807 12.38 -11.95 32.03
CA ALA A 807 11.60 -12.89 32.81
C ALA A 807 12.25 -13.19 34.17
N SER A 808 13.57 -13.38 34.21
CA SER A 808 14.31 -13.62 35.46
C SER A 808 14.28 -12.41 36.39
N CYS A 809 14.47 -11.19 35.86
CA CYS A 809 14.36 -9.96 36.64
C CYS A 809 12.97 -9.78 37.25
N VAL A 810 11.90 -9.99 36.47
CA VAL A 810 10.52 -9.87 36.99
C VAL A 810 10.30 -10.89 38.12
N ARG A 811 10.78 -12.13 37.97
CA ARG A 811 10.67 -13.17 39.00
C ARG A 811 11.45 -12.85 40.27
N ASP A 812 12.71 -12.45 40.13
CA ASP A 812 13.60 -12.17 41.25
C ASP A 812 13.09 -10.96 42.06
N ILE A 813 12.69 -9.88 41.37
CA ILE A 813 12.17 -8.65 41.98
C ILE A 813 10.84 -8.93 42.72
N LEU A 814 9.93 -9.72 42.14
CA LEU A 814 8.68 -10.12 42.81
C LEU A 814 8.89 -11.16 43.92
N GLY A 815 10.03 -11.84 43.94
CA GLY A 815 10.43 -12.75 45.02
C GLY A 815 11.16 -12.06 46.19
N GLY A 816 11.50 -10.78 46.04
CA GLY A 816 12.27 -9.97 46.99
C GLY A 816 11.43 -9.16 47.98
N GLU A 817 11.88 -7.96 48.33
CA GLU A 817 11.27 -7.10 49.37
C GLU A 817 10.02 -6.32 48.91
N LEU A 818 9.52 -6.58 47.70
CA LEU A 818 8.18 -6.15 47.26
C LEU A 818 7.12 -6.91 48.08
N GLY A 819 6.92 -6.46 49.32
CA GLY A 819 5.92 -6.99 50.23
C GLY A 819 4.49 -6.73 49.74
N ASN A 820 3.54 -7.43 50.36
CA ASN A 820 2.09 -7.41 50.10
C ASN A 820 1.38 -6.04 50.32
N GLU A 821 2.10 -4.92 50.36
CA GLU A 821 1.55 -3.56 50.57
C GLU A 821 1.59 -2.69 49.30
N GLU A 822 2.20 -3.17 48.20
CA GLU A 822 2.40 -2.43 46.95
C GLU A 822 1.70 -3.13 45.76
N ASP A 823 0.46 -3.58 45.97
CA ASP A 823 -0.31 -4.34 44.96
C ASP A 823 -0.56 -3.53 43.67
N GLU A 824 -0.74 -2.21 43.77
CA GLU A 824 -0.93 -1.34 42.60
C GLU A 824 0.35 -1.27 41.74
N LEU A 825 1.52 -1.13 42.37
CA LEU A 825 2.83 -1.15 41.70
C LEU A 825 3.09 -2.51 41.08
N THR A 826 2.78 -3.58 41.82
CA THR A 826 2.92 -4.96 41.38
C THR A 826 2.08 -5.23 40.13
N LEU A 827 0.85 -4.72 40.09
CA LEU A 827 -0.02 -4.80 38.92
C LEU A 827 0.62 -4.12 37.70
N TRP A 828 1.08 -2.87 37.84
CA TRP A 828 1.74 -2.14 36.75
C TRP A 828 3.01 -2.84 36.27
N PHE A 829 3.86 -3.27 37.20
CA PHE A 829 5.12 -3.96 36.92
C PHE A 829 4.91 -5.27 36.18
N LEU A 830 3.94 -6.08 36.60
CA LEU A 830 3.58 -7.33 35.94
C LEU A 830 3.03 -7.10 34.52
N VAL A 831 2.23 -6.05 34.30
CA VAL A 831 1.74 -5.70 32.95
C VAL A 831 2.92 -5.29 32.05
N MET A 832 3.83 -4.45 32.53
CA MET A 832 5.05 -4.08 31.79
C MET A 832 5.92 -5.32 31.47
N GLY A 833 6.10 -6.21 32.45
CA GLY A 833 6.80 -7.48 32.26
C GLY A 833 6.13 -8.36 31.21
N GLY A 834 4.80 -8.45 31.25
CA GLY A 834 3.98 -9.25 30.33
C GLY A 834 4.02 -8.76 28.88
N PHE A 835 4.29 -7.48 28.64
CA PHE A 835 4.58 -6.96 27.30
C PHE A 835 5.92 -7.47 26.73
N SER A 836 6.84 -7.88 27.59
CA SER A 836 8.25 -8.07 27.27
C SER A 836 8.69 -9.53 27.16
N VAL A 837 7.79 -10.47 27.44
CA VAL A 837 8.06 -11.91 27.44
C VAL A 837 6.94 -12.66 26.70
N SER A 838 7.23 -13.88 26.26
CA SER A 838 6.30 -14.75 25.52
C SER A 838 6.34 -16.18 26.04
N GLY A 839 5.36 -17.01 25.66
CA GLY A 839 5.35 -18.43 25.98
C GLY A 839 5.17 -18.71 27.48
N GLU A 840 5.95 -19.66 28.03
CA GLU A 840 5.83 -20.09 29.42
C GLU A 840 6.05 -18.96 30.44
N ASP A 841 6.99 -18.05 30.15
CA ASP A 841 7.28 -16.90 31.01
C ASP A 841 6.08 -15.93 31.07
N GLN A 842 5.42 -15.70 29.93
CA GLN A 842 4.20 -14.88 29.88
C GLN A 842 3.04 -15.56 30.61
N GLY A 843 2.89 -16.89 30.48
CA GLY A 843 1.91 -17.66 31.23
C GLY A 843 2.09 -17.54 32.75
N TRP A 844 3.34 -17.55 33.23
CA TRP A 844 3.64 -17.31 34.65
C TRP A 844 3.24 -15.89 35.10
N ILE A 845 3.54 -14.87 34.29
CA ILE A 845 3.15 -13.48 34.57
C ILE A 845 1.63 -13.34 34.62
N VAL A 846 0.90 -13.92 33.66
CA VAL A 846 -0.59 -13.90 33.62
C VAL A 846 -1.19 -14.55 34.87
N SER A 847 -0.59 -15.65 35.35
CA SER A 847 -1.01 -16.29 36.60
C SER A 847 -0.81 -15.38 37.82
N ARG A 848 0.32 -14.67 37.89
CA ARG A 848 0.58 -13.68 38.95
C ARG A 848 -0.34 -12.47 38.86
N LEU A 849 -0.56 -11.94 37.65
CA LEU A 849 -1.52 -10.85 37.38
C LEU A 849 -2.91 -11.20 37.89
N ARG A 850 -3.36 -12.44 37.71
CA ARG A 850 -4.64 -12.91 38.25
C ARG A 850 -4.70 -12.83 39.77
N GLY A 851 -3.63 -13.28 40.45
CA GLY A 851 -3.52 -13.20 41.90
C GLY A 851 -3.60 -11.75 42.39
N THR A 852 -2.80 -10.86 41.82
CA THR A 852 -2.78 -9.43 42.16
C THR A 852 -4.12 -8.75 41.85
N ALA A 853 -4.74 -9.03 40.70
CA ALA A 853 -6.06 -8.51 40.34
C ALA A 853 -7.14 -8.94 41.35
N SER A 854 -7.10 -10.21 41.80
CA SER A 854 -8.02 -10.73 42.82
C SER A 854 -7.86 -10.00 44.16
N VAL A 855 -6.63 -9.76 44.60
CA VAL A 855 -6.34 -9.00 45.83
C VAL A 855 -6.85 -7.56 45.74
N LEU A 856 -6.66 -6.91 44.60
CA LEU A 856 -7.14 -5.55 44.34
C LEU A 856 -8.65 -5.46 44.04
N GLY A 857 -9.35 -6.59 43.90
CA GLY A 857 -10.76 -6.62 43.52
C GLY A 857 -11.05 -6.15 42.09
N VAL A 858 -10.06 -6.22 41.21
CA VAL A 858 -10.15 -5.76 39.81
C VAL A 858 -10.68 -6.88 38.93
N THR A 859 -11.82 -6.65 38.26
CA THR A 859 -12.51 -7.67 37.46
C THR A 859 -12.67 -7.30 35.98
N THR A 860 -12.52 -6.01 35.68
CA THR A 860 -12.64 -5.45 34.33
C THR A 860 -11.36 -4.77 33.88
N TRP A 861 -11.20 -4.64 32.55
CA TRP A 861 -10.08 -3.89 31.99
C TRP A 861 -10.11 -2.41 32.38
N ASP A 862 -11.29 -1.79 32.44
CA ASP A 862 -11.41 -0.38 32.82
C ASP A 862 -10.98 -0.13 34.28
N GLU A 863 -11.33 -1.04 35.18
CA GLU A 863 -10.82 -1.03 36.56
C GLU A 863 -9.30 -1.20 36.57
N ALA A 864 -8.75 -2.19 35.85
CA ALA A 864 -7.31 -2.40 35.78
C ALA A 864 -6.57 -1.17 35.25
N ARG A 865 -7.10 -0.58 34.17
CA ARG A 865 -6.59 0.65 33.55
C ARG A 865 -6.58 1.83 34.52
N SER A 866 -7.56 1.94 35.41
CA SER A 866 -7.58 2.99 36.43
C SER A 866 -6.43 2.88 37.44
N TYR A 867 -5.94 1.67 37.71
CA TYR A 867 -4.73 1.45 38.52
C TYR A 867 -3.46 1.66 37.71
N LEU A 868 -3.41 1.16 36.47
CA LEU A 868 -2.22 1.28 35.60
C LEU A 868 -1.86 2.74 35.29
N THR A 869 -2.87 3.60 35.11
CA THR A 869 -2.69 5.04 34.82
C THR A 869 -2.21 5.88 36.02
N LYS A 870 -2.11 5.28 37.22
CA LYS A 870 -1.44 5.91 38.37
C LYS A 870 0.08 5.88 38.25
N TYR A 871 0.60 4.98 37.41
CA TYR A 871 2.01 4.83 37.06
C TYR A 871 2.23 5.25 35.59
N PRO A 872 3.47 5.32 35.09
CA PRO A 872 3.74 5.68 33.71
C PRO A 872 2.95 4.81 32.73
N TRP A 873 2.10 5.46 31.96
CA TRP A 873 1.18 4.83 31.03
C TRP A 873 0.87 5.78 29.88
N MET A 874 1.00 5.29 28.65
CA MET A 874 0.62 6.05 27.45
C MET A 874 -0.52 5.34 26.74
N ASN A 875 -1.69 5.96 26.68
CA ASN A 875 -2.92 5.35 26.17
C ASN A 875 -2.73 4.86 24.72
N GLY A 876 -2.15 5.68 23.85
CA GLY A 876 -1.93 5.35 22.43
C GLY A 876 -0.96 4.18 22.18
N ILE A 877 -0.12 3.82 23.16
CA ILE A 877 0.86 2.72 23.03
C ILE A 877 0.43 1.49 23.82
N HIS A 878 -0.10 1.67 25.04
CA HIS A 878 -0.23 0.62 26.04
C HIS A 878 -1.66 0.11 26.24
N ASP A 879 -2.71 0.87 25.89
CA ASP A 879 -4.10 0.44 26.13
C ASP A 879 -4.43 -0.87 25.40
N LYS A 880 -4.11 -0.94 24.10
CA LYS A 880 -4.38 -2.13 23.27
C LYS A 880 -3.61 -3.38 23.72
N PRO A 881 -2.26 -3.37 23.85
CA PRO A 881 -1.54 -4.54 24.34
C PRO A 881 -1.90 -4.88 25.79
N GLY A 882 -2.19 -3.88 26.63
CA GLY A 882 -2.68 -4.08 28.00
C GLY A 882 -3.98 -4.85 28.05
N GLN A 883 -4.95 -4.48 27.21
CA GLN A 883 -6.23 -5.18 27.10
C GLN A 883 -6.06 -6.63 26.62
N ILE A 884 -5.19 -6.87 25.63
CA ILE A 884 -4.90 -8.22 25.12
C ILE A 884 -4.33 -9.11 26.24
N LEU A 885 -3.37 -8.60 27.01
CA LEU A 885 -2.79 -9.32 28.15
C LEU A 885 -3.85 -9.56 29.24
N TRP A 886 -4.70 -8.56 29.50
CA TRP A 886 -5.79 -8.67 30.47
C TRP A 886 -6.84 -9.73 30.09
N ASP A 887 -7.18 -9.86 28.81
CA ASP A 887 -8.12 -10.88 28.34
C ASP A 887 -7.61 -12.31 28.64
N GLN A 888 -6.30 -12.54 28.60
CA GLN A 888 -5.69 -13.82 28.98
C GLN A 888 -5.84 -14.13 30.48
N VAL A 889 -5.89 -13.10 31.34
CA VAL A 889 -6.16 -13.28 32.78
C VAL A 889 -7.54 -13.92 32.98
N ARG A 890 -8.52 -13.60 32.12
CA ARG A 890 -9.92 -14.07 32.17
C ARG A 890 -10.17 -15.42 31.50
N LEU A 891 -9.36 -15.84 30.52
CA LEU A 891 -9.64 -17.00 29.66
C LEU A 891 -9.27 -18.38 30.25
N VAL A 892 -8.66 -18.46 31.42
CA VAL A 892 -8.16 -19.74 31.99
C VAL A 892 -9.21 -20.45 32.89
N ASP A 893 -10.43 -19.92 32.99
CA ASP A 893 -11.55 -20.55 33.72
C ASP A 893 -12.63 -21.15 32.77
N LEU A 894 -12.24 -21.75 31.64
CA LEU A 894 -13.13 -22.55 30.78
C LEU A 894 -12.55 -23.93 30.46
#